data_AF-A0A4Y7KQY2-F1
#
_entry.id   AF-A0A4Y7KQY2-F1
#
_cell.length_a   1.000
_cell.length_b   1.000
_cell.length_c   1.000
_cell.angle_alpha   90.00
_cell.angle_beta   90.00
_cell.angle_gamma   90.00
#
_symmetry.space_group_name_H-M   'P 1'
#
loop_
_entity.id
_entity.type
_entity.pdbx_description
1 polymer ?
#
loop_
_entity_poly.entity_id
_entity_poly.type
_entity_poly.pdbx_seq_one_letter_code
_entity_poly.pdbx_strand_id
1 'polypeptide(L)'
;MSKAKFYVFVCFFMLHVVECRGRSYLQYDDLVSDGMNSYHDVYQSDTTYIKQLKQVETTLTTMTNSTEEICEHMYGFLPCSSNLLGHLFQIVVYEYLLFLGERYVTEGSELVFQILPGIFGASVFEILGAFPEAMILKVSGLSKSKEIAEEKVLTGVGLLAGSTVLLLTLVWGTCVIVGKNEILPGDSLSILNRKRAAKRPLFSKIRSYITGYGITTDQETSYTSRIMILSIVPFILIQIPELIIKLSYVRKIITVVTLVVSIALLLLYFLYQVFQPWIHDRRLEYMKLEHLMARFLKHVEKQAAGKLLAADGTPNLPIIEGLFDKVDVDDNDNISPEEFKELIREIKSDTKNMDQNDIIDEVVKEFDADADRMISKDEFVKGFAKWLVKTKSNISSRRGEGSYSKKYIENLYQDRMLEYAKTKLLMQGILRQFENDDAVVENSLRIEVGTPNISFITRLFDRFDIDKDNLISHQELRTLIEGIKFGKIELDMDDAVEELMNELDTNGDHMIDKEEFISGFTKFVEANHPTTGFPDTPHVKTPREKVKEVEEGAIENKTKAGCKAGLLLVLGISVLSLLAEPLIEVVQDFSNSVNLPSFFVSFVLLPVATNSRRAVSAIVSASRKNPRTTSLTFSEIYGSVFMNNVLGLIALLSLVYARDLEWNFSAEVLIILVICLIMGLLSSFRTKFPIWISLIAYLLYPLSLLMVYILNSVLKWH
;
A
#
# COMPACT_ATOMS: atom_id res chain seq x y z
N MET A 1 -6.85 8.77 2.76
CA MET A 1 -6.03 9.84 3.39
C MET A 1 -4.76 9.99 2.58
N SER A 2 -4.37 11.21 2.18
CA SER A 2 -3.16 11.40 1.35
C SER A 2 -1.89 11.22 2.20
N LYS A 3 -0.84 10.68 1.58
CA LYS A 3 0.50 10.48 2.15
C LYS A 3 1.03 11.75 2.85
N ALA A 4 0.66 12.93 2.34
CA ALA A 4 1.01 14.23 2.91
C ALA A 4 0.50 14.44 4.35
N LYS A 5 -0.68 13.95 4.73
CA LYS A 5 -1.20 14.14 6.10
C LYS A 5 -0.48 13.27 7.14
N PHE A 6 0.08 12.12 6.72
CA PHE A 6 0.92 11.29 7.56
C PHE A 6 2.29 11.94 7.77
N TYR A 7 2.91 12.48 6.71
CA TYR A 7 4.15 13.25 6.85
C TYR A 7 3.95 14.52 7.68
N VAL A 8 2.80 15.21 7.57
CA VAL A 8 2.47 16.34 8.43
C VAL A 8 2.29 15.90 9.88
N PHE A 9 1.67 14.75 10.15
CA PHE A 9 1.54 14.21 11.51
C PHE A 9 2.90 13.82 12.10
N VAL A 10 3.77 13.18 11.32
CA VAL A 10 5.15 12.86 11.71
C VAL A 10 5.95 14.14 11.93
N CYS A 11 5.84 15.14 11.05
CA CYS A 11 6.47 16.45 11.23
C CYS A 11 5.94 17.18 12.47
N PHE A 12 4.64 17.08 12.76
CA PHE A 12 4.03 17.68 13.96
C PHE A 12 4.51 17.00 15.24
N PHE A 13 4.73 15.68 15.18
CA PHE A 13 5.29 14.90 16.29
C PHE A 13 6.78 15.22 16.50
N MET A 14 7.54 15.36 15.41
CA MET A 14 8.95 15.78 15.43
C MET A 14 9.12 17.22 15.93
N LEU A 15 8.22 18.13 15.54
CA LEU A 15 8.21 19.52 16.02
C LEU A 15 7.92 19.61 17.53
N HIS A 16 7.04 18.77 18.06
CA HIS A 16 6.77 18.74 19.51
C HIS A 16 7.89 18.08 20.33
N VAL A 17 8.70 17.19 19.75
CA VAL A 17 9.92 16.67 20.41
C VAL A 17 11.01 17.76 20.47
N VAL A 18 11.08 18.63 19.46
CA VAL A 18 12.05 19.74 19.38
C VAL A 18 11.69 20.92 20.31
N GLU A 19 10.42 21.07 20.72
CA GLU A 19 9.98 22.17 21.60
C GLU A 19 10.43 22.01 23.08
N CYS A 20 10.97 20.85 23.46
CA CYS A 20 11.60 20.66 24.77
C CYS A 20 13.11 20.95 24.70
N ARG A 21 13.44 22.24 24.91
CA ARG A 21 14.79 22.87 25.03
C ARG A 21 15.42 23.38 23.73
N GLY A 22 14.86 24.47 23.20
CA GLY A 22 15.56 25.36 22.27
C GLY A 22 15.99 26.67 22.93
N ARG A 23 17.25 26.78 23.35
CA ARG A 23 17.94 28.08 23.42
C ARG A 23 19.41 27.89 23.03
N SER A 24 19.75 28.29 21.81
CA SER A 24 20.83 29.24 21.46
C SER A 24 21.67 28.84 20.23
N TYR A 25 21.89 29.85 19.39
CA TYR A 25 22.88 30.07 18.31
C TYR A 25 22.79 29.26 17.00
N LEU A 26 22.16 29.89 16.01
CA LEU A 26 22.35 29.62 14.58
C LEU A 26 23.66 30.28 14.10
N GLN A 27 24.56 29.48 13.54
CA GLN A 27 25.56 29.92 12.58
C GLN A 27 25.47 28.96 11.39
N TYR A 28 25.20 29.51 10.21
CA TYR A 28 24.99 28.78 8.95
C TYR A 28 26.35 28.59 8.29
N ASP A 29 26.86 27.36 8.31
CA ASP A 29 27.83 26.83 7.36
C ASP A 29 27.31 25.45 6.89
N ASP A 30 27.71 25.02 5.70
CA ASP A 30 27.13 23.90 4.95
C ASP A 30 26.70 22.70 5.82
N LEU A 31 25.39 22.42 5.80
CA LEU A 31 24.72 21.53 6.76
C LEU A 31 25.18 20.05 6.66
N VAL A 32 25.72 19.64 5.52
CA VAL A 32 26.15 18.27 5.21
C VAL A 32 27.33 18.32 4.23
N SER A 33 28.44 17.65 4.56
CA SER A 33 29.58 17.52 3.65
C SER A 33 29.41 16.32 2.72
N ASP A 34 29.58 16.53 1.42
CA ASP A 34 29.49 15.49 0.37
C ASP A 34 30.84 14.79 0.09
N GLY A 35 31.91 15.19 0.76
CA GLY A 35 33.26 14.63 0.59
C GLY A 35 33.95 14.97 -0.73
N MET A 36 33.37 15.82 -1.60
CA MET A 36 33.98 16.18 -2.90
C MET A 36 35.00 17.32 -2.82
N ASN A 37 35.13 18.02 -1.69
CA ASN A 37 35.94 19.25 -1.58
C ASN A 37 37.39 19.09 -1.06
N SER A 38 37.97 17.88 -1.03
CA SER A 38 39.37 17.71 -0.57
C SER A 38 40.45 17.63 -1.66
N TYR A 39 40.16 18.11 -2.88
CA TYR A 39 41.10 18.02 -4.00
C TYR A 39 41.52 19.37 -4.58
N HIS A 40 41.80 20.37 -3.75
CA HIS A 40 42.67 21.48 -4.15
C HIS A 40 43.28 22.13 -2.90
N ASP A 41 44.53 21.75 -2.61
CA ASP A 41 45.60 22.59 -2.06
C ASP A 41 46.51 21.81 -1.09
N VAL A 42 47.42 20.98 -1.63
CA VAL A 42 48.80 20.92 -1.12
C VAL A 42 49.70 20.47 -2.29
N TYR A 43 50.43 21.41 -2.87
CA TYR A 43 51.64 21.09 -3.62
C TYR A 43 52.80 20.92 -2.62
N GLN A 44 53.52 19.81 -2.77
CA GLN A 44 54.97 19.65 -2.63
C GLN A 44 55.53 18.84 -1.43
N SER A 45 56.08 17.66 -1.80
CA SER A 45 57.18 16.84 -1.21
C SER A 45 57.02 16.34 0.23
N ASP A 46 57.22 15.08 0.61
CA ASP A 46 57.96 13.97 0.00
C ASP A 46 57.43 12.62 0.50
N THR A 47 57.73 11.60 -0.30
CA THR A 47 57.56 10.15 -0.09
C THR A 47 58.04 9.62 1.27
N THR A 48 57.23 8.81 1.97
CA THR A 48 57.51 7.38 2.28
C THR A 48 56.42 6.73 3.15
N TYR A 49 56.12 5.47 2.85
CA TYR A 49 55.23 4.55 3.57
C TYR A 49 55.53 4.45 5.07
N ILE A 50 54.56 4.72 5.96
CA ILE A 50 54.33 3.92 7.18
C ILE A 50 52.81 3.88 7.49
N LYS A 51 52.19 2.74 7.18
CA LYS A 51 51.08 2.18 7.95
C LYS A 51 51.65 1.82 9.32
N GLN A 52 51.26 2.53 10.37
CA GLN A 52 51.25 2.16 11.80
C GLN A 52 51.53 3.42 12.62
N LEU A 53 50.51 3.94 13.32
CA LEU A 53 50.57 4.61 14.63
C LEU A 53 49.15 5.12 14.97
N LYS A 54 48.31 4.25 15.56
CA LYS A 54 47.07 4.64 16.26
C LYS A 54 47.18 4.37 17.77
N GLN A 55 48.38 4.58 18.31
CA GLN A 55 48.67 4.55 19.74
C GLN A 55 49.79 5.57 19.96
N VAL A 56 49.64 6.43 20.96
CA VAL A 56 50.55 7.53 21.35
C VAL A 56 50.25 8.90 20.72
N GLU A 57 49.02 9.40 20.91
CA GLU A 57 48.78 10.85 20.93
C GLU A 57 47.65 11.19 21.92
N THR A 58 47.85 10.86 23.20
CA THR A 58 46.93 11.26 24.29
C THR A 58 47.65 11.92 25.46
N THR A 59 48.85 12.43 25.23
CA THR A 59 49.56 13.23 26.22
C THR A 59 50.49 14.19 25.50
N LEU A 60 49.99 15.43 25.33
CA LEU A 60 50.70 16.71 25.28
C LEU A 60 50.24 17.60 24.12
N THR A 61 49.10 18.26 24.31
CA THR A 61 48.84 19.62 23.79
C THR A 61 47.61 20.20 24.47
N THR A 62 47.84 20.88 25.59
CA THR A 62 46.95 21.95 26.03
C THR A 62 47.46 23.25 25.42
N MET A 63 46.51 24.02 24.87
CA MET A 63 46.57 25.43 24.45
C MET A 63 46.69 25.68 22.93
N THR A 64 45.64 26.35 22.44
CA THR A 64 45.51 27.14 21.19
C THR A 64 45.49 26.38 19.85
N ASN A 65 44.31 25.93 19.44
CA ASN A 65 43.56 26.42 18.28
C ASN A 65 42.29 25.58 18.12
N SER A 66 41.19 26.22 17.73
CA SER A 66 39.94 25.58 17.34
C SER A 66 40.19 24.66 16.15
N THR A 67 40.45 23.39 16.41
CA THR A 67 40.38 22.34 15.40
C THR A 67 38.90 22.11 15.14
N GLU A 68 38.41 22.54 13.97
CA GLU A 68 37.16 22.04 13.42
C GLU A 68 37.19 20.52 13.50
N GLU A 69 36.20 19.91 14.16
CA GLU A 69 36.02 18.46 14.14
C GLU A 69 35.81 18.05 12.69
N ILE A 70 36.87 17.52 12.06
CA ILE A 70 36.80 16.99 10.71
C ILE A 70 35.87 15.79 10.77
N CYS A 71 34.72 15.96 10.15
CA CYS A 71 33.66 14.99 10.06
C CYS A 71 34.14 13.78 9.22
N GLU A 72 34.20 12.59 9.84
CA GLU A 72 34.71 11.37 9.19
C GLU A 72 33.60 10.64 8.41
N HIS A 73 33.91 10.25 7.16
CA HIS A 73 32.99 9.49 6.31
C HIS A 73 33.07 7.99 6.60
N MET A 74 31.97 7.37 7.06
CA MET A 74 31.92 5.98 7.53
C MET A 74 32.34 4.90 6.52
N TYR A 75 32.15 5.16 5.22
CA TYR A 75 32.68 4.32 4.12
C TYR A 75 33.50 5.12 3.10
N GLY A 76 33.94 6.33 3.46
CA GLY A 76 34.66 7.24 2.57
C GLY A 76 33.80 7.96 1.51
N PHE A 77 32.56 7.52 1.28
CA PHE A 77 31.65 8.15 0.30
C PHE A 77 30.29 8.56 0.89
N LEU A 78 29.91 8.01 2.05
CA LEU A 78 28.65 8.36 2.69
C LEU A 78 28.76 9.74 3.34
N PRO A 79 27.76 10.63 3.19
CA PRO A 79 27.82 11.98 3.73
C PRO A 79 27.97 11.93 5.25
N CYS A 80 28.62 12.94 5.80
CA CYS A 80 28.84 13.08 7.23
C CYS A 80 28.33 14.47 7.69
N SER A 81 27.94 14.60 8.97
CA SER A 81 27.49 15.86 9.58
C SER A 81 28.14 16.03 10.95
N SER A 82 28.37 17.29 11.35
CA SER A 82 28.79 17.67 12.71
C SER A 82 27.71 18.44 13.48
N ASN A 83 26.57 18.72 12.85
CA ASN A 83 25.48 19.49 13.43
C ASN A 83 24.19 18.66 13.59
N LEU A 84 23.35 19.08 14.54
CA LEU A 84 22.11 18.38 14.90
C LEU A 84 21.16 18.18 13.71
N LEU A 85 21.01 19.19 12.86
CA LEU A 85 20.07 19.16 11.74
C LEU A 85 20.56 18.25 10.61
N GLY A 86 21.87 18.18 10.39
CA GLY A 86 22.50 17.29 9.44
C GLY A 86 22.41 15.84 9.90
N HIS A 87 22.57 15.55 11.20
CA HIS A 87 22.28 14.20 11.74
C HIS A 87 20.81 13.82 11.51
N LEU A 88 19.88 14.73 11.79
CA LEU A 88 18.46 14.48 11.54
C LEU A 88 18.17 14.23 10.04
N PHE A 89 18.77 15.03 9.16
CA PHE A 89 18.65 14.84 7.71
C PHE A 89 19.19 13.49 7.26
N GLN A 90 20.37 13.08 7.76
CA GLN A 90 20.96 11.78 7.48
C GLN A 90 20.09 10.63 8.00
N ILE A 91 19.49 10.73 9.20
CA ILE A 91 18.53 9.74 9.71
C ILE A 91 17.39 9.58 8.71
N VAL A 92 16.77 10.68 8.28
CA VAL A 92 15.65 10.65 7.32
C VAL A 92 16.04 10.00 5.99
N VAL A 93 17.24 10.32 5.48
CA VAL A 93 17.75 9.76 4.23
C VAL A 93 18.02 8.26 4.37
N TYR A 94 18.73 7.84 5.42
CA TYR A 94 19.03 6.42 5.65
C TYR A 94 17.79 5.60 5.96
N GLU A 95 16.84 6.14 6.71
CA GLU A 95 15.52 5.55 6.92
C GLU A 95 14.75 5.36 5.60
N TYR A 96 14.79 6.35 4.71
CA TYR A 96 14.18 6.24 3.39
C TYR A 96 14.85 5.16 2.52
N LEU A 97 16.17 5.09 2.53
CA LEU A 97 16.92 4.05 1.79
C LEU A 97 16.66 2.64 2.37
N LEU A 98 16.58 2.50 3.68
CA LEU A 98 16.20 1.25 4.34
C LEU A 98 14.76 0.85 4.01
N PHE A 99 13.84 1.81 3.93
CA PHE A 99 12.48 1.58 3.45
C PHE A 99 12.46 1.04 2.01
N LEU A 100 13.34 1.52 1.13
CA LEU A 100 13.51 0.94 -0.22
C LEU A 100 14.06 -0.50 -0.15
N GLY A 101 15.03 -0.77 0.72
CA GLY A 101 15.56 -2.11 0.97
C GLY A 101 14.47 -3.08 1.43
N GLU A 102 13.66 -2.69 2.42
CA GLU A 102 12.51 -3.47 2.91
C GLU A 102 11.48 -3.71 1.81
N ARG A 103 11.25 -2.70 0.95
CA ARG A 103 10.35 -2.85 -0.20
C ARG A 103 10.83 -3.95 -1.14
N TYR A 104 12.12 -4.01 -1.47
CA TYR A 104 12.68 -5.09 -2.28
C TYR A 104 12.57 -6.45 -1.60
N VAL A 105 12.83 -6.53 -0.28
CA VAL A 105 12.65 -7.77 0.49
C VAL A 105 11.21 -8.25 0.42
N THR A 106 10.25 -7.32 0.54
CA THR A 106 8.83 -7.68 0.52
C THR A 106 8.33 -8.06 -0.88
N GLU A 107 8.73 -7.32 -1.92
CA GLU A 107 8.37 -7.69 -3.30
C GLU A 107 8.99 -9.06 -3.68
N GLY A 108 10.21 -9.32 -3.22
CA GLY A 108 10.86 -10.62 -3.34
C GLY A 108 10.12 -11.71 -2.58
N SER A 109 9.68 -11.45 -1.35
CA SER A 109 8.98 -12.43 -0.51
C SER A 109 7.57 -12.74 -1.03
N GLU A 110 6.85 -11.75 -1.59
CA GLU A 110 5.56 -11.95 -2.28
C GLU A 110 5.72 -12.90 -3.47
N LEU A 111 6.79 -12.75 -4.27
CA LEU A 111 7.08 -13.65 -5.38
C LEU A 111 7.48 -15.05 -4.90
N VAL A 112 8.29 -15.17 -3.83
CA VAL A 112 8.60 -16.48 -3.22
C VAL A 112 7.32 -17.17 -2.74
N PHE A 113 6.41 -16.44 -2.11
CA PHE A 113 5.13 -16.96 -1.65
C PHE A 113 4.27 -17.48 -2.82
N GLN A 114 4.27 -16.78 -3.97
CA GLN A 114 3.57 -17.22 -5.18
C GLN A 114 4.19 -18.47 -5.82
N ILE A 115 5.51 -18.61 -5.77
CA ILE A 115 6.26 -19.73 -6.37
C ILE A 115 6.20 -20.98 -5.48
N LEU A 116 6.17 -20.78 -4.17
CA LEU A 116 6.25 -21.83 -3.17
C LEU A 116 4.89 -21.93 -2.44
N PRO A 117 3.88 -22.54 -3.09
CA PRO A 117 2.52 -22.58 -2.55
C PRO A 117 2.46 -23.37 -1.24
N GLY A 118 1.53 -22.97 -0.38
CA GLY A 118 1.26 -23.65 0.89
C GLY A 118 2.07 -23.09 2.07
N ILE A 119 2.35 -23.95 3.03
CA ILE A 119 2.79 -23.54 4.38
C ILE A 119 4.23 -23.01 4.39
N PHE A 120 5.11 -23.61 3.58
CA PHE A 120 6.50 -23.19 3.49
C PHE A 120 6.64 -21.77 2.95
N GLY A 121 5.81 -21.37 1.97
CA GLY A 121 5.77 -19.99 1.47
C GLY A 121 5.32 -19.01 2.55
N ALA A 122 4.27 -19.34 3.31
CA ALA A 122 3.73 -18.49 4.36
C ALA A 122 4.73 -18.24 5.51
N SER A 123 5.41 -19.31 5.95
CA SER A 123 6.44 -19.23 7.00
C SER A 123 7.64 -18.39 6.54
N VAL A 124 8.10 -18.61 5.31
CA VAL A 124 9.22 -17.84 4.72
C VAL A 124 8.84 -16.37 4.55
N PHE A 125 7.62 -16.07 4.10
CA PHE A 125 7.12 -14.71 3.98
C PHE A 125 7.10 -13.97 5.32
N GLU A 126 6.70 -14.65 6.39
CA GLU A 126 6.67 -14.09 7.75
C GLU A 126 8.06 -13.79 8.30
N ILE A 127 9.01 -14.71 8.10
CA ILE A 127 10.40 -14.49 8.50
C ILE A 127 10.97 -13.30 7.73
N LEU A 128 10.78 -13.26 6.41
CA LEU A 128 11.28 -12.20 5.54
C LEU A 128 10.64 -10.84 5.85
N GLY A 129 9.38 -10.83 6.30
CA GLY A 129 8.71 -9.62 6.77
C GLY A 129 9.42 -9.01 7.98
N ALA A 130 9.65 -9.80 9.04
CA ALA A 130 10.32 -9.32 10.26
C ALA A 130 11.86 -9.31 10.19
N PHE A 131 12.43 -9.72 9.05
CA PHE A 131 13.88 -9.82 8.83
C PHE A 131 14.65 -8.49 8.94
N PRO A 132 14.16 -7.34 8.42
CA PRO A 132 14.91 -6.08 8.46
C PRO A 132 15.26 -5.64 9.89
N GLU A 133 14.29 -5.73 10.81
CA GLU A 133 14.47 -5.36 12.22
C GLU A 133 15.50 -6.27 12.91
N ALA A 134 15.40 -7.58 12.68
CA ALA A 134 16.36 -8.55 13.21
C ALA A 134 17.78 -8.36 12.62
N MET A 135 17.89 -7.95 11.35
CA MET A 135 19.19 -7.66 10.72
C MET A 135 19.83 -6.38 11.24
N ILE A 136 19.08 -5.28 11.38
CA ILE A 136 19.60 -4.03 11.96
C ILE A 136 20.16 -4.33 13.37
N LEU A 137 19.43 -5.09 14.17
CA LEU A 137 19.88 -5.52 15.49
C LEU A 137 21.15 -6.39 15.42
N LYS A 138 21.23 -7.33 14.48
CA LYS A 138 22.41 -8.20 14.34
C LYS A 138 23.65 -7.41 13.90
N VAL A 139 23.50 -6.49 12.94
CA VAL A 139 24.60 -5.65 12.42
C VAL A 139 25.13 -4.72 13.52
N SER A 140 24.25 -4.23 14.40
CA SER A 140 24.64 -3.32 15.48
C SER A 140 25.77 -3.84 16.39
N GLY A 141 25.80 -5.13 16.71
CA GLY A 141 26.84 -5.71 17.58
C GLY A 141 28.03 -6.34 16.87
N LEU A 142 28.18 -6.16 15.55
CA LEU A 142 29.36 -6.61 14.78
C LEU A 142 30.58 -5.68 14.92
N SER A 143 30.45 -4.59 15.68
CA SER A 143 31.53 -3.64 15.97
C SER A 143 32.75 -4.29 16.63
N LYS A 144 33.95 -3.74 16.36
CA LYS A 144 35.23 -4.35 16.78
C LYS A 144 35.43 -4.39 18.30
N SER A 145 35.10 -3.32 19.02
CA SER A 145 35.16 -3.25 20.49
C SER A 145 33.83 -3.64 21.12
N LYS A 146 33.89 -4.19 22.35
CA LYS A 146 32.70 -4.64 23.07
C LYS A 146 31.85 -3.45 23.52
N GLU A 147 32.48 -2.38 23.97
CA GLU A 147 31.84 -1.18 24.51
C GLU A 147 31.03 -0.47 23.42
N ILE A 148 31.60 -0.29 22.23
CA ILE A 148 30.89 0.30 21.07
C ILE A 148 29.77 -0.64 20.61
N ALA A 149 29.99 -1.96 20.64
CA ALA A 149 28.95 -2.93 20.29
C ALA A 149 27.76 -2.86 21.26
N GLU A 150 27.97 -2.70 22.57
CA GLU A 150 26.89 -2.59 23.56
C GLU A 150 26.04 -1.33 23.34
N GLU A 151 26.68 -0.20 23.04
CA GLU A 151 25.99 1.06 22.75
C GLU A 151 25.19 1.01 21.43
N LYS A 152 25.76 0.40 20.39
CA LYS A 152 25.06 0.17 19.11
C LYS A 152 23.91 -0.83 19.28
N VAL A 153 24.09 -1.88 20.08
CA VAL A 153 23.02 -2.86 20.38
C VAL A 153 21.87 -2.21 21.14
N LEU A 154 22.15 -1.28 22.06
CA LEU A 154 21.10 -0.53 22.75
C LEU A 154 20.19 0.24 21.76
N THR A 155 20.79 0.82 20.71
CA THR A 155 20.04 1.45 19.61
C THR A 155 19.12 0.44 18.90
N GLY A 156 19.64 -0.76 18.60
CA GLY A 156 18.84 -1.84 18.01
C GLY A 156 17.73 -2.37 18.92
N VAL A 157 17.98 -2.47 20.23
CA VAL A 157 16.96 -2.84 21.23
C VAL A 157 15.85 -1.79 21.28
N GLY A 158 16.19 -0.51 21.13
CA GLY A 158 15.20 0.55 20.98
C GLY A 158 14.31 0.40 19.75
N LEU A 159 14.86 0.02 18.59
CA LEU A 159 14.06 -0.33 17.41
C LEU A 159 13.12 -1.51 17.67
N LEU A 160 13.62 -2.58 18.31
CA LEU A 160 12.81 -3.76 18.64
C LEU A 160 11.63 -3.42 19.56
N ALA A 161 11.92 -2.72 20.67
CA ALA A 161 10.89 -2.33 21.62
C ALA A 161 9.91 -1.31 21.01
N GLY A 162 10.44 -0.30 20.32
CA GLY A 162 9.66 0.75 19.69
C GLY A 162 8.72 0.23 18.61
N SER A 163 9.14 -0.77 17.81
CA SER A 163 8.28 -1.38 16.78
C SER A 163 7.07 -2.07 17.40
N THR A 164 7.28 -2.87 18.45
CA THR A 164 6.18 -3.55 19.15
C THR A 164 5.24 -2.56 19.83
N VAL A 165 5.79 -1.54 20.51
CA VAL A 165 4.96 -0.53 21.17
C VAL A 165 4.19 0.29 20.12
N LEU A 166 4.85 0.77 19.05
CA LEU A 166 4.21 1.51 17.96
C LEU A 166 3.00 0.76 17.38
N LEU A 167 3.18 -0.53 17.06
CA LEU A 167 2.13 -1.37 16.48
C LEU A 167 0.95 -1.56 17.44
N LEU A 168 1.21 -1.86 18.71
CA LEU A 168 0.17 -2.12 19.72
C LEU A 168 -0.50 -0.86 20.28
N THR A 169 0.07 0.32 20.06
CA THR A 169 -0.45 1.57 20.61
C THR A 169 -0.97 2.51 19.53
N LEU A 170 -0.07 3.15 18.77
CA LEU A 170 -0.43 4.16 17.79
C LEU A 170 -1.17 3.55 16.60
N VAL A 171 -0.65 2.47 16.01
CA VAL A 171 -1.28 1.82 14.85
C VAL A 171 -2.60 1.17 15.26
N TRP A 172 -2.57 0.34 16.31
CA TRP A 172 -3.77 -0.31 16.86
C TRP A 172 -4.87 0.71 17.22
N GLY A 173 -4.51 1.78 17.94
CA GLY A 173 -5.43 2.84 18.34
C GLY A 173 -6.02 3.60 17.14
N THR A 174 -5.19 3.88 16.12
CA THR A 174 -5.65 4.51 14.89
C THR A 174 -6.64 3.63 14.15
N CYS A 175 -6.36 2.33 14.02
CA CYS A 175 -7.24 1.35 13.37
C CYS A 175 -8.63 1.31 14.02
N VAL A 176 -8.72 1.36 15.35
CA VAL A 176 -10.02 1.43 16.08
C VAL A 176 -10.79 2.70 15.72
N ILE A 177 -10.12 3.85 15.62
CA ILE A 177 -10.77 5.14 15.35
C ILE A 177 -11.26 5.23 13.91
N VAL A 178 -10.44 4.82 12.93
CA VAL A 178 -10.78 4.91 11.51
C VAL A 178 -11.79 3.84 11.09
N GLY A 179 -11.70 2.64 11.69
CA GLY A 179 -12.59 1.52 11.42
C GLY A 179 -13.90 1.56 12.19
N LYS A 180 -14.14 2.59 13.01
CA LYS A 180 -15.32 2.68 13.88
C LYS A 180 -16.64 2.55 13.10
N ASN A 181 -17.51 1.70 13.63
CA ASN A 181 -18.91 1.50 13.27
C ASN A 181 -19.80 1.66 14.51
N GLU A 182 -21.11 1.78 14.32
CA GLU A 182 -22.05 1.82 15.44
C GLU A 182 -22.08 0.44 16.12
N ILE A 183 -21.70 0.39 17.40
CA ILE A 183 -21.78 -0.86 18.17
C ILE A 183 -23.23 -0.94 18.65
N LEU A 184 -24.07 -1.67 17.91
CA LEU A 184 -25.45 -1.95 18.31
C LEU A 184 -25.44 -2.53 19.73
N PRO A 185 -26.02 -1.84 20.73
CA PRO A 185 -26.32 -2.46 21.99
C PRO A 185 -27.42 -3.48 21.71
N GLY A 186 -27.23 -4.72 22.14
CA GLY A 186 -28.29 -5.71 22.19
C GLY A 186 -29.33 -5.24 23.20
N ASP A 187 -30.24 -4.39 22.76
CA ASP A 187 -31.61 -4.27 23.24
C ASP A 187 -32.37 -3.27 22.35
N SER A 188 -33.50 -3.75 21.81
CA SER A 188 -34.45 -3.02 20.95
C SER A 188 -35.07 -1.78 21.61
N LEU A 189 -34.73 -1.51 22.88
CA LEU A 189 -35.23 -0.41 23.71
C LEU A 189 -34.49 0.93 23.49
N SER A 190 -33.36 0.93 22.78
CA SER A 190 -32.52 2.14 22.59
C SER A 190 -33.00 3.09 21.49
N ILE A 191 -33.78 2.60 20.51
CA ILE A 191 -34.35 3.42 19.44
C ILE A 191 -35.41 4.39 20.00
N LEU A 192 -36.17 3.94 21.00
CA LEU A 192 -37.23 4.74 21.65
C LEU A 192 -36.68 5.88 22.52
N ASN A 193 -35.46 5.72 23.05
CA ASN A 193 -34.77 6.76 23.84
C ASN A 193 -34.04 7.81 22.98
N ARG A 194 -33.80 7.56 21.68
CA ARG A 194 -33.08 8.47 20.78
C ARG A 194 -33.89 9.75 20.48
N LYS A 195 -35.23 9.67 20.44
CA LYS A 195 -36.11 10.83 20.23
C LYS A 195 -36.21 11.79 21.44
N ARG A 196 -35.73 11.41 22.64
CA ARG A 196 -35.68 12.29 23.84
C ARG A 196 -34.34 13.02 24.03
N ALA A 197 -33.35 12.83 23.14
CA ALA A 197 -31.95 13.22 23.37
C ALA A 197 -31.57 14.66 22.95
N ALA A 198 -32.54 15.56 22.72
CA ALA A 198 -32.25 16.94 22.28
C ALA A 198 -31.74 17.89 23.38
N LYS A 199 -31.82 17.52 24.67
CA LYS A 199 -31.41 18.36 25.83
C LYS A 199 -30.39 17.70 26.75
N ARG A 200 -29.25 17.24 26.23
CA ARG A 200 -28.19 16.62 27.04
C ARG A 200 -26.88 17.43 27.02
N PRO A 201 -26.18 17.58 28.16
CA PRO A 201 -24.93 18.36 28.25
C PRO A 201 -23.83 17.75 27.38
N LEU A 202 -22.93 18.59 26.85
CA LEU A 202 -21.87 18.22 25.90
C LEU A 202 -21.07 16.97 26.33
N PHE A 203 -20.71 16.87 27.61
CA PHE A 203 -19.99 15.73 28.18
C PHE A 203 -20.73 14.39 28.01
N SER A 204 -22.06 14.40 28.12
CA SER A 204 -22.86 13.18 27.96
C SER A 204 -23.00 12.76 26.49
N LYS A 205 -22.97 13.71 25.54
CA LYS A 205 -22.91 13.42 24.10
C LYS A 205 -21.57 12.80 23.73
N ILE A 206 -20.47 13.36 24.23
CA ILE A 206 -19.12 12.82 24.03
C ILE A 206 -19.00 11.42 24.65
N ARG A 207 -19.48 11.22 25.88
CA ARG A 207 -19.52 9.90 26.51
C ARG A 207 -20.31 8.88 25.69
N SER A 208 -21.51 9.24 25.22
CA SER A 208 -22.32 8.35 24.38
C SER A 208 -21.66 8.03 23.03
N TYR A 209 -20.91 8.98 22.47
CA TYR A 209 -20.17 8.79 21.23
C TYR A 209 -18.99 7.83 21.42
N ILE A 210 -18.20 8.04 22.48
CA ILE A 210 -17.02 7.24 22.78
C ILE A 210 -17.37 5.79 23.17
N THR A 211 -18.54 5.55 23.76
CA THR A 211 -19.01 4.20 24.12
C THR A 211 -19.90 3.55 23.06
N GLY A 212 -20.58 4.35 22.24
CA GLY A 212 -21.54 3.88 21.22
C GLY A 212 -20.91 3.52 19.87
N TYR A 213 -19.68 3.98 19.61
CA TYR A 213 -18.93 3.66 18.41
C TYR A 213 -17.66 2.88 18.74
N GLY A 214 -17.25 2.02 17.81
CA GLY A 214 -16.01 1.28 17.89
C GLY A 214 -16.00 0.15 16.87
N ILE A 215 -15.19 -0.87 17.11
CA ILE A 215 -15.03 -1.98 16.19
C ILE A 215 -15.44 -3.31 16.83
N THR A 216 -15.85 -4.23 15.98
CA THR A 216 -16.12 -5.63 16.34
C THR A 216 -15.19 -6.50 15.52
N THR A 217 -14.38 -7.31 16.19
CA THR A 217 -13.52 -8.32 15.57
C THR A 217 -14.10 -9.71 15.78
N ASP A 218 -13.72 -10.67 14.94
CA ASP A 218 -14.08 -12.07 15.13
C ASP A 218 -13.30 -12.77 16.26
N GLN A 219 -13.71 -14.00 16.56
CA GLN A 219 -13.08 -14.84 17.57
C GLN A 219 -11.66 -15.27 17.18
N GLU A 220 -11.40 -15.45 15.87
CA GLU A 220 -10.09 -15.82 15.34
C GLU A 220 -9.02 -14.75 15.59
N THR A 221 -9.40 -13.49 15.49
CA THR A 221 -8.55 -12.36 15.88
C THR A 221 -8.15 -12.44 17.35
N SER A 222 -9.08 -12.88 18.22
CA SER A 222 -8.81 -13.08 19.65
C SER A 222 -7.85 -14.24 19.89
N TYR A 223 -7.94 -15.32 19.11
CA TYR A 223 -6.94 -16.41 19.13
C TYR A 223 -5.57 -15.92 18.67
N THR A 224 -5.51 -15.09 17.63
CA THR A 224 -4.23 -14.51 17.16
C THR A 224 -3.57 -13.66 18.25
N SER A 225 -4.35 -12.87 18.99
CA SER A 225 -3.88 -12.14 20.18
C SER A 225 -3.32 -13.08 21.25
N ARG A 226 -3.95 -14.24 21.49
CA ARG A 226 -3.44 -15.22 22.46
C ARG A 226 -2.10 -15.82 22.02
N ILE A 227 -1.93 -16.07 20.74
CA ILE A 227 -0.65 -16.52 20.18
C ILE A 227 0.42 -15.44 20.35
N MET A 228 0.08 -14.16 20.11
CA MET A 228 0.98 -13.04 20.38
C MET A 228 1.45 -13.01 21.84
N ILE A 229 0.56 -13.25 22.82
CA ILE A 229 0.93 -13.35 24.24
C ILE A 229 2.01 -14.42 24.47
N LEU A 230 2.04 -15.53 23.73
CA LEU A 230 3.08 -16.55 23.90
C LEU A 230 4.50 -16.01 23.64
N SER A 231 4.65 -14.94 22.84
CA SER A 231 5.94 -14.27 22.63
C SER A 231 6.52 -13.65 23.90
N ILE A 232 5.72 -13.45 24.97
CA ILE A 232 6.23 -12.93 26.24
C ILE A 232 6.99 -13.96 27.06
N VAL A 233 6.84 -15.26 26.79
CA VAL A 233 7.46 -16.33 27.59
C VAL A 233 9.00 -16.21 27.61
N PRO A 234 9.68 -16.08 26.45
CA PRO A 234 11.12 -15.79 26.44
C PRO A 234 11.51 -14.50 27.17
N PHE A 235 10.70 -13.45 27.08
CA PHE A 235 10.98 -12.19 27.78
C PHE A 235 10.85 -12.32 29.29
N ILE A 236 9.92 -13.15 29.80
CA ILE A 236 9.85 -13.47 31.22
C ILE A 236 11.12 -14.22 31.65
N LEU A 237 11.56 -15.22 30.87
CA LEU A 237 12.73 -16.03 31.20
C LEU A 237 14.01 -15.19 31.35
N ILE A 238 14.26 -14.26 30.43
CA ILE A 238 15.46 -13.42 30.47
C ILE A 238 15.46 -12.40 31.62
N GLN A 239 14.29 -12.07 32.19
CA GLN A 239 14.13 -11.16 33.32
C GLN A 239 14.32 -11.83 34.69
N ILE A 240 14.25 -13.17 34.78
CA ILE A 240 14.42 -13.93 36.04
C ILE A 240 15.74 -13.63 36.78
N PRO A 241 16.92 -13.55 36.12
CA PRO A 241 18.17 -13.27 36.81
C PRO A 241 18.13 -11.94 37.57
N GLU A 242 17.53 -10.90 36.97
CA GLU A 242 17.46 -9.57 37.59
C GLU A 242 16.46 -9.53 38.76
N LEU A 243 15.43 -10.39 38.70
CA LEU A 243 14.44 -10.54 39.77
C LEU A 243 14.92 -11.40 40.96
N ILE A 244 15.78 -12.40 40.74
CA ILE A 244 16.02 -13.48 41.73
C ILE A 244 17.51 -13.76 41.99
N ILE A 245 18.41 -13.70 41.00
CA ILE A 245 19.77 -14.27 41.10
C ILE A 245 20.84 -13.37 40.47
N LYS A 246 21.59 -12.62 41.29
CA LYS A 246 22.68 -11.71 40.85
C LYS A 246 23.98 -12.40 40.39
N LEU A 247 23.98 -13.72 40.16
CA LEU A 247 25.20 -14.47 39.82
C LEU A 247 25.46 -14.45 38.30
N SER A 248 26.65 -13.97 37.89
CA SER A 248 27.05 -13.84 36.48
C SER A 248 27.00 -15.16 35.68
N TYR A 249 27.43 -16.27 36.27
CA TYR A 249 27.36 -17.61 35.64
C TYR A 249 25.92 -18.03 35.31
N VAL A 250 24.96 -17.70 36.17
CA VAL A 250 23.55 -18.04 36.00
C VAL A 250 22.93 -17.24 34.84
N ARG A 251 23.37 -15.98 34.63
CA ARG A 251 22.92 -15.15 33.50
C ARG A 251 23.26 -15.77 32.14
N LYS A 252 24.48 -16.30 31.97
CA LYS A 252 24.89 -16.94 30.70
C LYS A 252 24.06 -18.19 30.40
N ILE A 253 23.81 -19.03 31.40
CA ILE A 253 22.94 -20.21 31.25
C ILE A 253 21.52 -19.80 30.87
N ILE A 254 20.94 -18.82 31.58
CA ILE A 254 19.58 -18.35 31.31
C ILE A 254 19.47 -17.73 29.91
N THR A 255 20.50 -17.02 29.43
CA THR A 255 20.55 -16.47 28.06
C THR A 255 20.46 -17.59 27.02
N VAL A 256 21.26 -18.66 27.16
CA VAL A 256 21.24 -19.81 26.24
C VAL A 256 19.91 -20.57 26.32
N VAL A 257 19.39 -20.80 27.53
CA VAL A 257 18.08 -21.45 27.72
C VAL A 257 16.98 -20.63 27.06
N THR A 258 16.99 -19.30 27.23
CA THR A 258 16.01 -18.41 26.61
C THR A 258 16.13 -18.42 25.08
N LEU A 259 17.35 -18.46 24.53
CA LEU A 259 17.57 -18.58 23.09
C LEU A 259 16.97 -19.88 22.54
N VAL A 260 17.23 -21.01 23.20
CA VAL A 260 16.65 -22.32 22.82
C VAL A 260 15.13 -22.31 22.89
N VAL A 261 14.56 -21.73 23.96
CA VAL A 261 13.10 -21.59 24.11
C VAL A 261 12.51 -20.70 23.03
N SER A 262 13.18 -19.61 22.65
CA SER A 262 12.72 -18.70 21.59
C SER A 262 12.71 -19.38 20.23
N ILE A 263 13.76 -20.13 19.90
CA ILE A 263 13.84 -20.92 18.66
C ILE A 263 12.77 -22.01 18.66
N ALA A 264 12.58 -22.72 19.78
CA ALA A 264 11.55 -23.75 19.91
C ALA A 264 10.13 -23.16 19.76
N LEU A 265 9.87 -21.98 20.32
CA LEU A 265 8.61 -21.26 20.18
C LEU A 265 8.35 -20.86 18.72
N LEU A 266 9.37 -20.38 18.01
CA LEU A 266 9.28 -20.04 16.59
C LEU A 266 8.94 -21.28 15.74
N LEU A 267 9.65 -22.39 15.98
CA LEU A 267 9.38 -23.66 15.28
C LEU A 267 7.99 -24.20 15.59
N LEU A 268 7.55 -24.11 16.86
CA LEU A 268 6.21 -24.52 17.27
C LEU A 268 5.14 -23.64 16.62
N TYR A 269 5.39 -22.35 16.47
CA TYR A 269 4.50 -21.43 15.76
C TYR A 269 4.34 -21.81 14.29
N PHE A 270 5.44 -22.10 13.58
CA PHE A 270 5.37 -22.58 12.21
C PHE A 270 4.68 -23.94 12.11
N LEU A 271 4.94 -24.85 13.05
CA LEU A 271 4.25 -26.13 13.11
C LEU A 271 2.74 -25.93 13.37
N TYR A 272 2.36 -24.99 14.22
CA TYR A 272 0.96 -24.65 14.45
C TYR A 272 0.30 -24.08 13.18
N GLN A 273 1.02 -23.23 12.44
CA GLN A 273 0.57 -22.68 11.16
C GLN A 273 0.40 -23.77 10.08
N VAL A 274 1.21 -24.84 10.10
CA VAL A 274 1.01 -26.04 9.26
C VAL A 274 -0.34 -26.69 9.52
N PHE A 275 -0.74 -26.83 10.78
CA PHE A 275 -1.94 -27.59 11.16
C PHE A 275 -3.23 -26.76 11.16
N GLN A 276 -3.15 -25.44 11.00
CA GLN A 276 -4.30 -24.54 11.07
C GLN A 276 -4.45 -23.65 9.83
N PRO A 277 -5.19 -24.13 8.80
CA PRO A 277 -5.32 -23.44 7.51
C PRO A 277 -5.98 -22.05 7.57
N TRP A 278 -6.76 -21.73 8.61
CA TRP A 278 -7.47 -20.44 8.66
C TRP A 278 -6.51 -19.23 8.71
N ILE A 279 -5.33 -19.37 9.33
CA ILE A 279 -4.31 -18.30 9.37
C ILE A 279 -3.75 -18.06 7.95
N HIS A 280 -3.64 -19.13 7.16
CA HIS A 280 -3.21 -19.11 5.77
C HIS A 280 -4.26 -18.46 4.87
N ASP A 281 -5.53 -18.86 5.00
CA ASP A 281 -6.63 -18.35 4.20
C ASP A 281 -6.87 -16.84 4.46
N ARG A 282 -6.82 -16.40 5.73
CA ARG A 282 -6.95 -14.98 6.11
C ARG A 282 -5.89 -14.06 5.46
N ARG A 283 -4.62 -14.47 5.43
CA ARG A 283 -3.54 -13.66 4.83
C ARG A 283 -3.55 -13.71 3.31
N LEU A 284 -3.90 -14.87 2.75
CA LEU A 284 -4.10 -15.02 1.32
C LEU A 284 -5.27 -14.16 0.84
N GLU A 285 -6.36 -14.05 1.59
CA GLU A 285 -7.49 -13.15 1.31
C GLU A 285 -7.10 -11.66 1.30
N TYR A 286 -6.24 -11.24 2.22
CA TYR A 286 -5.71 -9.87 2.28
C TYR A 286 -4.91 -9.50 1.01
N MET A 287 -4.10 -10.43 0.48
CA MET A 287 -3.34 -10.24 -0.77
C MET A 287 -4.18 -10.51 -2.03
N LYS A 288 -5.26 -11.30 -1.91
CA LYS A 288 -6.10 -11.73 -3.03
C LYS A 288 -6.90 -10.60 -3.62
N LEU A 289 -7.36 -9.57 -2.88
CA LEU A 289 -8.23 -8.55 -3.49
C LEU A 289 -7.56 -7.84 -4.69
N GLU A 290 -6.27 -7.53 -4.60
CA GLU A 290 -5.52 -6.90 -5.70
C GLU A 290 -5.19 -7.87 -6.84
N HIS A 291 -4.90 -9.14 -6.52
CA HIS A 291 -4.64 -10.17 -7.51
C HIS A 291 -5.93 -10.68 -8.19
N LEU A 292 -7.05 -10.66 -7.48
CA LEU A 292 -8.39 -10.94 -7.96
C LEU A 292 -8.80 -9.86 -8.95
N MET A 293 -8.58 -8.57 -8.66
CA MET A 293 -8.82 -7.48 -9.62
C MET A 293 -8.06 -7.72 -10.93
N ALA A 294 -6.75 -8.02 -10.86
CA ALA A 294 -5.96 -8.27 -12.07
C ALA A 294 -6.38 -9.53 -12.84
N ARG A 295 -6.74 -10.60 -12.12
CA ARG A 295 -7.20 -11.88 -12.72
C ARG A 295 -8.59 -11.75 -13.33
N PHE A 296 -9.47 -10.99 -12.67
CA PHE A 296 -10.79 -10.62 -13.14
C PHE A 296 -10.69 -9.80 -14.43
N LEU A 297 -9.92 -8.71 -14.44
CA LEU A 297 -9.72 -7.89 -15.65
C LEU A 297 -9.22 -8.72 -16.84
N LYS A 298 -8.25 -9.62 -16.62
CA LYS A 298 -7.73 -10.51 -17.67
C LYS A 298 -8.76 -11.53 -18.16
N HIS A 299 -9.65 -11.99 -17.28
CA HIS A 299 -10.71 -12.92 -17.66
C HIS A 299 -11.82 -12.20 -18.44
N VAL A 300 -12.20 -11.02 -17.95
CA VAL A 300 -13.16 -10.14 -18.60
C VAL A 300 -12.69 -9.71 -19.98
N GLU A 301 -11.40 -9.41 -20.19
CA GLU A 301 -10.83 -9.17 -21.53
C GLU A 301 -11.08 -10.34 -22.51
N LYS A 302 -11.05 -11.58 -22.01
CA LYS A 302 -11.36 -12.75 -22.85
C LYS A 302 -12.85 -12.82 -23.19
N GLN A 303 -13.72 -12.49 -22.22
CA GLN A 303 -15.17 -12.51 -22.45
C GLN A 303 -15.66 -11.32 -23.29
N ALA A 304 -15.01 -10.17 -23.19
CA ALA A 304 -15.28 -8.97 -23.98
C ALA A 304 -14.74 -9.06 -25.42
N ALA A 305 -14.02 -10.14 -25.78
CA ALA A 305 -13.41 -10.35 -27.09
C ALA A 305 -12.54 -9.18 -27.59
N GLY A 306 -11.95 -8.43 -26.65
CA GLY A 306 -11.22 -7.19 -26.93
C GLY A 306 -10.41 -6.73 -25.72
N LYS A 307 -9.46 -5.81 -25.93
CA LYS A 307 -8.69 -5.23 -24.83
C LYS A 307 -9.54 -4.18 -24.12
N LEU A 308 -9.60 -4.27 -22.78
CA LEU A 308 -10.27 -3.27 -21.93
C LEU A 308 -9.50 -1.93 -21.90
N LEU A 309 -8.29 -1.89 -22.45
CA LEU A 309 -7.48 -0.69 -22.62
C LEU A 309 -7.31 -0.35 -24.11
N ALA A 310 -7.45 0.94 -24.43
CA ALA A 310 -7.09 1.50 -25.72
C ALA A 310 -5.56 1.62 -25.88
N ALA A 311 -5.10 1.94 -27.09
CA ALA A 311 -3.67 2.00 -27.43
C ALA A 311 -2.90 3.10 -26.65
N ASP A 312 -3.59 4.17 -26.27
CA ASP A 312 -3.08 5.24 -25.39
C ASP A 312 -3.03 4.83 -23.90
N GLY A 313 -3.53 3.64 -23.57
CA GLY A 313 -3.57 3.07 -22.23
C GLY A 313 -4.68 3.63 -21.33
N THR A 314 -5.74 4.22 -21.91
CA THR A 314 -6.99 4.57 -21.23
C THR A 314 -8.03 3.44 -21.31
N PRO A 315 -9.09 3.43 -20.48
CA PRO A 315 -10.17 2.43 -20.58
C PRO A 315 -10.89 2.51 -21.94
N ASN A 316 -11.05 1.36 -22.59
CA ASN A 316 -11.77 1.25 -23.85
C ASN A 316 -13.28 1.20 -23.59
N LEU A 317 -13.92 2.37 -23.52
CA LEU A 317 -15.32 2.53 -23.15
C LEU A 317 -16.28 1.68 -24.02
N PRO A 318 -16.17 1.64 -25.36
CA PRO A 318 -17.02 0.79 -26.19
C PRO A 318 -16.97 -0.71 -25.84
N ILE A 319 -15.78 -1.23 -25.51
CA ILE A 319 -15.62 -2.64 -25.12
C ILE A 319 -16.19 -2.92 -23.73
N ILE A 320 -16.10 -1.95 -22.82
CA ILE A 320 -16.66 -2.06 -21.46
C ILE A 320 -18.19 -1.94 -21.50
N GLU A 321 -18.74 -1.05 -22.32
CA GLU A 321 -20.20 -0.95 -22.55
C GLU A 321 -20.73 -2.21 -23.22
N GLY A 322 -20.06 -2.71 -24.28
CA GLY A 322 -20.48 -3.96 -24.93
C GLY A 322 -20.36 -5.19 -24.02
N LEU A 323 -19.49 -5.16 -23.01
CA LEU A 323 -19.45 -6.18 -21.98
C LEU A 323 -20.65 -6.06 -21.03
N PHE A 324 -21.06 -4.85 -20.65
CA PHE A 324 -22.25 -4.63 -19.83
C PHE A 324 -23.48 -5.26 -20.50
N ASP A 325 -23.69 -4.93 -21.77
CA ASP A 325 -24.82 -5.40 -22.57
C ASP A 325 -24.80 -6.94 -22.78
N LYS A 326 -23.64 -7.58 -22.59
CA LYS A 326 -23.51 -9.05 -22.64
C LYS A 326 -23.81 -9.73 -21.29
N VAL A 327 -23.66 -8.98 -20.20
CA VAL A 327 -23.82 -9.48 -18.82
C VAL A 327 -25.23 -9.21 -18.30
N ASP A 328 -25.84 -8.11 -18.73
CA ASP A 328 -27.26 -7.80 -18.55
C ASP A 328 -28.09 -8.74 -19.43
N VAL A 329 -28.50 -9.89 -18.88
CA VAL A 329 -29.15 -10.95 -19.66
C VAL A 329 -30.64 -10.66 -19.82
N ASP A 330 -31.23 -9.94 -18.86
CA ASP A 330 -32.65 -9.59 -18.87
C ASP A 330 -32.93 -8.19 -19.46
N ASP A 331 -31.90 -7.51 -20.00
CA ASP A 331 -31.95 -6.20 -20.66
C ASP A 331 -32.63 -5.13 -19.78
N ASN A 332 -32.39 -5.17 -18.47
CA ASN A 332 -33.04 -4.27 -17.51
C ASN A 332 -32.25 -2.97 -17.25
N ASP A 333 -31.14 -2.76 -17.97
CA ASP A 333 -30.16 -1.66 -17.81
C ASP A 333 -29.44 -1.67 -16.45
N ASN A 334 -29.55 -2.76 -15.68
CA ASN A 334 -28.87 -2.96 -14.40
C ASN A 334 -28.45 -4.42 -14.22
N ILE A 335 -27.19 -4.62 -13.84
CA ILE A 335 -26.69 -5.96 -13.56
C ILE A 335 -27.04 -6.32 -12.11
N SER A 336 -27.83 -7.39 -11.96
CA SER A 336 -28.12 -7.98 -10.66
C SER A 336 -26.90 -8.77 -10.10
N PRO A 337 -26.84 -9.00 -8.78
CA PRO A 337 -25.78 -9.83 -8.18
C PRO A 337 -25.68 -11.24 -8.78
N GLU A 338 -26.78 -11.80 -9.28
CA GLU A 338 -26.81 -13.14 -9.90
C GLU A 338 -26.31 -13.12 -11.37
N GLU A 339 -26.54 -12.05 -12.12
CA GLU A 339 -25.95 -11.86 -13.45
C GLU A 339 -24.45 -11.58 -13.37
N PHE A 340 -24.05 -10.74 -12.43
CA PHE A 340 -22.63 -10.49 -12.14
C PHE A 340 -21.91 -11.76 -11.66
N LYS A 341 -22.61 -12.65 -10.96
CA LYS A 341 -22.08 -13.96 -10.55
C LYS A 341 -21.77 -14.85 -11.73
N GLU A 342 -22.52 -14.76 -12.82
CA GLU A 342 -22.27 -15.53 -14.04
C GLU A 342 -20.99 -15.05 -14.75
N LEU A 343 -20.74 -13.73 -14.76
CA LEU A 343 -19.48 -13.12 -15.21
C LEU A 343 -18.26 -13.62 -14.40
N ILE A 344 -18.45 -13.95 -13.12
CA ILE A 344 -17.40 -14.43 -12.21
C ILE A 344 -17.30 -15.96 -12.14
N ARG A 345 -18.34 -16.70 -12.55
CA ARG A 345 -18.44 -18.15 -12.34
C ARG A 345 -17.29 -18.93 -12.96
N GLU A 346 -16.80 -18.50 -14.12
CA GLU A 346 -15.73 -19.17 -14.86
C GLU A 346 -14.31 -18.84 -14.32
N ILE A 347 -14.15 -17.75 -13.57
CA ILE A 347 -12.90 -17.40 -12.86
C ILE A 347 -12.61 -18.41 -11.73
N LYS A 348 -13.65 -19.10 -11.25
CA LYS A 348 -13.65 -19.87 -10.00
C LYS A 348 -13.20 -21.34 -10.14
N SER A 349 -13.09 -21.91 -11.35
CA SER A 349 -12.78 -23.35 -11.49
C SER A 349 -11.44 -23.78 -10.84
N ASP A 350 -10.53 -22.84 -10.59
CA ASP A 350 -9.21 -23.10 -9.99
C ASP A 350 -9.06 -22.70 -8.50
N THR A 351 -10.07 -22.11 -7.84
CA THR A 351 -9.96 -21.63 -6.45
C THR A 351 -10.90 -22.40 -5.51
N LYS A 352 -10.35 -23.42 -4.83
CA LYS A 352 -11.12 -24.39 -4.03
C LYS A 352 -11.76 -23.88 -2.72
N ASN A 353 -11.43 -22.69 -2.20
CA ASN A 353 -11.67 -22.37 -0.77
C ASN A 353 -12.26 -20.97 -0.45
N MET A 354 -13.00 -20.29 -1.34
CA MET A 354 -13.69 -19.04 -0.97
C MET A 354 -15.20 -19.15 -1.14
N ASP A 355 -15.95 -18.65 -0.14
CA ASP A 355 -17.40 -18.51 -0.24
C ASP A 355 -17.73 -17.53 -1.38
N GLN A 356 -18.63 -17.96 -2.27
CA GLN A 356 -18.93 -17.27 -3.52
C GLN A 356 -19.53 -15.88 -3.25
N ASN A 357 -20.33 -15.82 -2.18
CA ASN A 357 -21.15 -14.67 -1.87
C ASN A 357 -20.30 -13.53 -1.28
N ASP A 358 -19.28 -13.84 -0.48
CA ASP A 358 -18.43 -12.82 0.14
C ASP A 358 -17.61 -12.01 -0.88
N ILE A 359 -17.11 -12.66 -1.94
CA ILE A 359 -16.35 -11.97 -3.01
C ILE A 359 -17.30 -11.12 -3.84
N ILE A 360 -18.46 -11.68 -4.21
CA ILE A 360 -19.45 -10.98 -5.03
C ILE A 360 -19.96 -9.76 -4.27
N ASP A 361 -20.28 -9.91 -2.98
CA ASP A 361 -20.68 -8.80 -2.12
C ASP A 361 -19.60 -7.71 -2.03
N GLU A 362 -18.32 -8.08 -2.00
CA GLU A 362 -17.22 -7.11 -1.95
C GLU A 362 -16.98 -6.42 -3.29
N VAL A 363 -17.15 -7.11 -4.42
CA VAL A 363 -17.01 -6.51 -5.76
C VAL A 363 -18.23 -5.67 -6.12
N VAL A 364 -19.44 -6.17 -5.90
CA VAL A 364 -20.70 -5.42 -6.09
C VAL A 364 -20.64 -4.13 -5.28
N LYS A 365 -20.23 -4.18 -4.02
CA LYS A 365 -20.05 -2.98 -3.18
C LYS A 365 -18.96 -2.01 -3.67
N GLU A 366 -17.99 -2.46 -4.45
CA GLU A 366 -16.98 -1.55 -5.04
C GLU A 366 -17.48 -0.81 -6.28
N PHE A 367 -18.49 -1.35 -6.95
CA PHE A 367 -19.10 -0.86 -8.19
C PHE A 367 -20.38 -0.04 -7.90
N ASP A 368 -21.26 -0.57 -7.06
CA ASP A 368 -22.50 0.03 -6.55
C ASP A 368 -22.18 1.26 -5.69
N ALA A 369 -22.35 2.44 -6.28
CA ALA A 369 -21.99 3.73 -5.70
C ALA A 369 -23.16 4.37 -4.94
N ASP A 370 -24.39 4.08 -5.34
CA ASP A 370 -25.60 4.61 -4.71
C ASP A 370 -26.22 3.67 -3.66
N ALA A 371 -25.66 2.46 -3.51
CA ALA A 371 -26.01 1.40 -2.57
C ALA A 371 -27.39 0.78 -2.81
N ASP A 372 -27.87 0.76 -4.06
CA ASP A 372 -29.13 0.14 -4.45
C ASP A 372 -29.06 -1.39 -4.65
N ARG A 373 -27.84 -1.96 -4.56
CA ARG A 373 -27.47 -3.39 -4.75
C ARG A 373 -27.60 -3.90 -6.17
N MET A 374 -27.84 -3.03 -7.12
CA MET A 374 -27.74 -3.29 -8.54
C MET A 374 -26.47 -2.59 -9.05
N ILE A 375 -26.01 -2.93 -10.24
CA ILE A 375 -24.91 -2.21 -10.88
C ILE A 375 -25.46 -1.62 -12.16
N SER A 376 -25.71 -0.32 -12.15
CA SER A 376 -26.09 0.41 -13.36
C SER A 376 -24.94 0.42 -14.38
N LYS A 377 -25.25 0.66 -15.66
CA LYS A 377 -24.23 0.80 -16.73
C LYS A 377 -23.13 1.80 -16.39
N ASP A 378 -23.53 2.92 -15.80
CA ASP A 378 -22.64 3.99 -15.36
C ASP A 378 -21.69 3.54 -14.25
N GLU A 379 -22.20 2.80 -13.27
CA GLU A 379 -21.42 2.23 -12.16
C GLU A 379 -20.49 1.13 -12.64
N PHE A 380 -20.94 0.31 -13.59
CA PHE A 380 -20.16 -0.73 -14.21
C PHE A 380 -18.93 -0.14 -14.93
N VAL A 381 -19.16 0.86 -15.79
CA VAL A 381 -18.09 1.55 -16.53
C VAL A 381 -17.13 2.27 -15.57
N LYS A 382 -17.66 2.99 -14.57
CA LYS A 382 -16.85 3.66 -13.52
C LYS A 382 -16.03 2.65 -12.72
N GLY A 383 -16.61 1.51 -12.37
CA GLY A 383 -15.96 0.43 -11.64
C GLY A 383 -14.78 -0.16 -12.41
N PHE A 384 -14.99 -0.55 -13.67
CA PHE A 384 -13.92 -1.06 -14.53
C PHE A 384 -12.84 -0.04 -14.82
N ALA A 385 -13.20 1.21 -15.12
CA ALA A 385 -12.24 2.29 -15.35
C ALA A 385 -11.36 2.53 -14.11
N LYS A 386 -11.98 2.62 -12.93
CA LYS A 386 -11.29 2.73 -11.63
C LYS A 386 -10.36 1.54 -11.38
N TRP A 387 -10.80 0.33 -11.70
CA TRP A 387 -10.01 -0.89 -11.53
C TRP A 387 -8.81 -0.97 -12.46
N LEU A 388 -8.99 -0.66 -13.74
CA LEU A 388 -7.92 -0.60 -14.76
C LEU A 388 -6.85 0.44 -14.38
N VAL A 389 -7.28 1.61 -13.92
CA VAL A 389 -6.38 2.67 -13.44
C VAL A 389 -5.62 2.22 -12.19
N LYS A 390 -6.29 1.62 -11.21
CA LYS A 390 -5.70 1.14 -9.95
C LYS A 390 -4.69 0.01 -10.20
N THR A 391 -4.97 -0.90 -11.13
CA THR A 391 -3.99 -1.94 -11.52
C THR A 391 -2.81 -1.35 -12.29
N LYS A 392 -3.03 -0.39 -13.20
CA LYS A 392 -1.94 0.29 -13.93
C LYS A 392 -1.04 1.10 -12.99
N SER A 393 -1.59 1.84 -12.03
CA SER A 393 -0.80 2.58 -11.02
C SER A 393 0.00 1.66 -10.12
N ASN A 394 -0.54 0.48 -9.78
CA ASN A 394 0.16 -0.52 -9.00
C ASN A 394 1.30 -1.16 -9.83
N ILE A 395 1.09 -1.39 -11.13
CA ILE A 395 2.11 -1.93 -12.04
C ILE A 395 3.20 -0.89 -12.36
N SER A 396 2.86 0.37 -12.58
CA SER A 396 3.84 1.45 -12.82
C SER A 396 4.62 1.80 -11.56
N SER A 397 4.00 1.74 -10.38
CA SER A 397 4.72 1.84 -9.10
C SER A 397 5.76 0.73 -8.92
N ARG A 398 5.55 -0.46 -9.51
CA ARG A 398 6.51 -1.58 -9.56
C ARG A 398 7.60 -1.42 -10.63
N ARG A 399 7.50 -0.43 -11.53
CA ARG A 399 8.43 -0.23 -12.65
C ARG A 399 9.16 1.11 -12.62
N GLY A 400 8.95 1.95 -11.61
CA GLY A 400 9.73 3.17 -11.36
C GLY A 400 9.38 4.38 -12.23
N GLU A 401 8.31 4.32 -13.04
CA GLU A 401 7.82 5.47 -13.81
C GLU A 401 6.79 6.28 -13.01
N GLY A 402 6.87 7.61 -13.13
CA GLY A 402 6.25 8.61 -12.28
C GLY A 402 4.78 8.37 -11.90
N SER A 403 4.46 8.67 -10.64
CA SER A 403 3.13 8.55 -10.05
C SER A 403 2.22 9.70 -10.53
N TYR A 404 1.38 9.46 -11.53
CA TYR A 404 0.25 10.36 -11.80
C TYR A 404 -0.65 10.48 -10.55
N SER A 405 -1.06 11.70 -10.20
CA SER A 405 -1.94 11.95 -9.06
C SER A 405 -3.30 11.28 -9.29
N LYS A 406 -3.83 10.56 -8.29
CA LYS A 406 -5.16 9.93 -8.35
C LYS A 406 -6.24 10.89 -8.83
N LYS A 407 -6.15 12.17 -8.43
CA LYS A 407 -7.08 13.24 -8.81
C LYS A 407 -6.96 13.65 -10.28
N TYR A 408 -5.75 13.61 -10.85
CA TYR A 408 -5.53 13.89 -12.26
C TYR A 408 -6.14 12.82 -13.15
N ILE A 409 -5.99 11.55 -12.77
CA ILE A 409 -6.58 10.43 -13.52
C ILE A 409 -8.11 10.39 -13.37
N GLU A 410 -8.62 10.70 -12.17
CA GLU A 410 -10.08 10.83 -11.95
C GLU A 410 -10.68 11.96 -12.80
N ASN A 411 -10.01 13.11 -12.90
CA ASN A 411 -10.47 14.22 -13.75
C ASN A 411 -10.43 13.83 -15.24
N LEU A 412 -9.31 13.30 -15.73
CA LEU A 412 -9.19 12.84 -17.12
C LEU A 412 -10.25 11.81 -17.50
N TYR A 413 -10.62 10.92 -16.57
CA TYR A 413 -11.69 9.95 -16.80
C TYR A 413 -13.07 10.61 -16.91
N GLN A 414 -13.38 11.55 -16.02
CA GLN A 414 -14.66 12.27 -16.07
C GLN A 414 -14.76 13.12 -17.34
N ASP A 415 -13.68 13.78 -17.74
CA ASP A 415 -13.62 14.58 -18.95
C ASP A 415 -13.84 13.72 -20.20
N ARG A 416 -13.22 12.54 -20.29
CA ARG A 416 -13.39 11.60 -21.43
C ARG A 416 -14.75 10.93 -21.48
N MET A 417 -15.35 10.61 -20.33
CA MET A 417 -16.72 10.10 -20.26
C MET A 417 -17.72 11.14 -20.73
N LEU A 418 -17.50 12.40 -20.35
CA LEU A 418 -18.33 13.51 -20.80
C LEU A 418 -18.19 13.71 -22.31
N GLU A 419 -16.96 13.65 -22.82
CA GLU A 419 -16.65 13.78 -24.26
C GLU A 419 -17.41 12.72 -25.07
N TYR A 420 -17.21 11.44 -24.73
CA TYR A 420 -17.92 10.33 -25.37
C TYR A 420 -19.46 10.45 -25.29
N ALA A 421 -20.00 10.87 -24.15
CA ALA A 421 -21.44 11.05 -23.99
C ALA A 421 -21.99 12.16 -24.89
N LYS A 422 -21.26 13.27 -25.04
CA LYS A 422 -21.61 14.36 -25.96
C LYS A 422 -21.58 13.88 -27.40
N THR A 423 -20.48 13.25 -27.85
CA THR A 423 -20.35 12.72 -29.22
C THR A 423 -21.47 11.73 -29.57
N LYS A 424 -21.80 10.82 -28.64
CA LYS A 424 -22.89 9.86 -28.80
C LYS A 424 -24.24 10.54 -29.00
N LEU A 425 -24.53 11.58 -28.21
CA LEU A 425 -25.76 12.36 -28.34
C LEU A 425 -25.81 13.18 -29.62
N LEU A 426 -24.67 13.73 -30.07
CA LEU A 426 -24.57 14.46 -31.33
C LEU A 426 -24.90 13.56 -32.51
N MET A 427 -24.27 12.39 -32.60
CA MET A 427 -24.54 11.41 -33.66
C MET A 427 -25.98 10.90 -33.64
N GLN A 428 -26.55 10.62 -32.46
CA GLN A 428 -27.97 10.24 -32.35
C GLN A 428 -28.93 11.36 -32.76
N GLY A 429 -28.63 12.60 -32.37
CA GLY A 429 -29.44 13.77 -32.71
C GLY A 429 -29.49 14.01 -34.22
N ILE A 430 -28.33 13.91 -34.88
CA ILE A 430 -28.22 14.00 -36.35
C ILE A 430 -29.10 12.93 -36.99
N LEU A 431 -28.94 11.66 -36.62
CA LEU A 431 -29.71 10.57 -37.23
C LEU A 431 -31.23 10.72 -37.01
N ARG A 432 -31.65 11.15 -35.81
CA ARG A 432 -33.07 11.31 -35.45
C ARG A 432 -33.75 12.50 -36.12
N GLN A 433 -33.02 13.58 -36.38
CA GLN A 433 -33.56 14.75 -37.09
C GLN A 433 -34.00 14.36 -38.51
N PHE A 434 -33.15 13.62 -39.22
CA PHE A 434 -33.40 13.27 -40.62
C PHE A 434 -34.36 12.10 -40.80
N GLU A 435 -34.57 11.29 -39.76
CA GLU A 435 -35.64 10.29 -39.73
C GLU A 435 -37.04 10.94 -39.65
N ASN A 436 -37.16 12.18 -39.15
CA ASN A 436 -38.44 12.89 -39.02
C ASN A 436 -38.78 13.80 -40.22
N ASP A 437 -37.80 14.13 -41.07
CA ASP A 437 -37.94 15.11 -42.16
C ASP A 437 -38.55 14.51 -43.45
N ASP A 438 -38.60 13.18 -43.59
CA ASP A 438 -39.15 12.46 -44.75
C ASP A 438 -40.15 11.37 -44.32
N ALA A 439 -41.44 11.63 -44.51
CA ALA A 439 -42.53 10.71 -44.14
C ALA A 439 -42.77 9.59 -45.19
N VAL A 440 -41.73 8.84 -45.57
CA VAL A 440 -41.85 7.66 -46.45
C VAL A 440 -41.17 6.44 -45.80
N VAL A 441 -41.95 5.35 -45.71
CA VAL A 441 -41.66 4.07 -45.03
C VAL A 441 -40.46 3.29 -45.61
N GLU A 442 -39.78 3.79 -46.65
CA GLU A 442 -38.68 3.09 -47.35
C GLU A 442 -37.26 3.47 -46.88
N ASN A 443 -37.10 4.38 -45.91
CA ASN A 443 -35.79 4.86 -45.44
C ASN A 443 -35.60 4.77 -43.92
N SER A 444 -35.88 3.61 -43.33
CA SER A 444 -35.40 3.33 -41.98
C SER A 444 -33.86 3.42 -41.94
N LEU A 445 -33.29 3.80 -40.79
CA LEU A 445 -31.84 3.75 -40.47
C LEU A 445 -31.16 2.40 -40.87
N ARG A 446 -31.98 1.38 -41.07
CA ARG A 446 -31.63 -0.03 -41.26
C ARG A 446 -32.43 -0.59 -42.44
N ILE A 447 -31.77 -1.29 -43.37
CA ILE A 447 -32.45 -2.00 -44.47
C ILE A 447 -33.14 -3.27 -43.92
N GLU A 448 -32.46 -3.94 -42.99
CA GLU A 448 -32.96 -4.99 -42.08
C GLU A 448 -32.23 -4.85 -40.73
N VAL A 449 -32.74 -5.49 -39.66
CA VAL A 449 -32.14 -5.46 -38.31
C VAL A 449 -30.64 -5.76 -38.39
N GLY A 450 -29.79 -4.74 -38.17
CA GLY A 450 -28.34 -4.90 -38.06
C GLY A 450 -27.48 -4.44 -39.23
N THR A 451 -28.02 -3.98 -40.37
CA THR A 451 -27.18 -3.41 -41.45
C THR A 451 -27.33 -1.89 -41.54
N PRO A 452 -26.24 -1.10 -41.38
CA PRO A 452 -26.29 0.33 -41.59
C PRO A 452 -26.73 0.60 -43.02
N ASN A 453 -27.76 1.42 -43.20
CA ASN A 453 -28.23 1.79 -44.52
C ASN A 453 -27.21 2.76 -45.15
N ILE A 454 -26.19 2.22 -45.81
CA ILE A 454 -25.11 3.01 -46.43
C ILE A 454 -25.70 4.03 -47.41
N SER A 455 -26.80 3.69 -48.10
CA SER A 455 -27.49 4.62 -49.01
C SER A 455 -28.14 5.80 -48.27
N PHE A 456 -28.57 5.61 -47.02
CA PHE A 456 -29.07 6.68 -46.16
C PHE A 456 -27.94 7.58 -45.66
N ILE A 457 -26.84 6.99 -45.17
CA ILE A 457 -25.65 7.75 -44.73
C ILE A 457 -25.02 8.53 -45.90
N THR A 458 -25.00 7.95 -47.10
CA THR A 458 -24.56 8.62 -48.33
C THR A 458 -25.44 9.82 -48.67
N ARG A 459 -26.78 9.67 -48.55
CA ARG A 459 -27.72 10.78 -48.77
C ARG A 459 -27.63 11.87 -47.70
N LEU A 460 -27.25 11.50 -46.48
CA LEU A 460 -26.96 12.46 -45.42
C LEU A 460 -25.75 13.32 -45.79
N PHE A 461 -24.66 12.69 -46.23
CA PHE A 461 -23.47 13.39 -46.72
C PHE A 461 -23.81 14.38 -47.84
N ASP A 462 -24.51 13.92 -48.88
CA ASP A 462 -24.87 14.76 -50.04
C ASP A 462 -25.81 15.93 -49.68
N ARG A 463 -26.45 15.90 -48.51
CA ARG A 463 -27.29 16.99 -47.99
C ARG A 463 -26.53 17.93 -47.05
N PHE A 464 -25.39 17.48 -46.53
CA PHE A 464 -24.51 18.23 -45.64
C PHE A 464 -23.50 19.06 -46.40
N ASP A 465 -23.09 18.57 -47.57
CA ASP A 465 -22.31 19.29 -48.57
C ASP A 465 -23.19 20.34 -49.28
N ILE A 466 -23.23 21.56 -48.70
CA ILE A 466 -24.12 22.64 -49.13
C ILE A 466 -23.59 23.25 -50.44
N ASP A 467 -22.27 23.41 -50.54
CA ASP A 467 -21.62 24.04 -51.69
C ASP A 467 -21.22 23.05 -52.80
N LYS A 468 -21.40 21.74 -52.55
CA LYS A 468 -21.22 20.61 -53.47
C LYS A 468 -19.76 20.35 -53.84
N ASP A 469 -18.84 20.63 -52.92
CA ASP A 469 -17.41 20.38 -53.10
C ASP A 469 -17.00 18.93 -52.77
N ASN A 470 -17.94 18.10 -52.32
CA ASN A 470 -17.77 16.72 -51.82
C ASN A 470 -16.94 16.62 -50.54
N LEU A 471 -16.88 17.70 -49.76
CA LEU A 471 -16.31 17.74 -48.43
C LEU A 471 -17.36 18.35 -47.48
N ILE A 472 -17.23 18.11 -46.18
CA ILE A 472 -18.00 18.82 -45.17
C ILE A 472 -17.04 19.68 -44.38
N SER A 473 -17.19 20.99 -44.51
CA SER A 473 -16.44 21.99 -43.77
C SER A 473 -17.00 22.17 -42.35
N HIS A 474 -16.17 22.72 -41.45
CA HIS A 474 -16.60 23.10 -40.10
C HIS A 474 -17.84 24.02 -40.10
N GLN A 475 -18.00 24.90 -41.11
CA GLN A 475 -19.14 25.82 -41.18
C GLN A 475 -20.44 25.10 -41.60
N GLU A 476 -20.33 24.12 -42.49
CA GLU A 476 -21.46 23.28 -42.87
C GLU A 476 -21.88 22.39 -41.71
N LEU A 477 -20.91 21.77 -41.02
CA LEU A 477 -21.16 20.97 -39.82
C LEU A 477 -21.84 21.79 -38.70
N ARG A 478 -21.39 23.04 -38.51
CA ARG A 478 -22.02 24.00 -37.59
C ARG A 478 -23.48 24.26 -37.93
N THR A 479 -23.76 24.57 -39.20
CA THR A 479 -25.12 24.88 -39.68
C THR A 479 -26.08 23.70 -39.42
N LEU A 480 -25.57 22.47 -39.45
CA LEU A 480 -26.34 21.26 -39.16
C LEU A 480 -26.64 21.09 -37.68
N ILE A 481 -25.62 21.25 -36.82
CA ILE A 481 -25.78 21.12 -35.37
C ILE A 481 -26.73 22.20 -34.83
N GLU A 482 -26.72 23.41 -35.41
CA GLU A 482 -27.64 24.51 -35.05
C GLU A 482 -29.11 24.14 -35.28
N GLY A 483 -29.37 23.24 -36.24
CA GLY A 483 -30.71 22.75 -36.54
C GLY A 483 -31.25 21.72 -35.54
N ILE A 484 -30.41 21.13 -34.68
CA ILE A 484 -30.76 19.96 -33.86
C ILE A 484 -31.11 20.33 -32.43
N LYS A 485 -32.28 19.88 -31.97
CA LYS A 485 -32.74 20.05 -30.58
C LYS A 485 -32.27 18.88 -29.71
N PHE A 486 -31.17 19.05 -28.99
CA PHE A 486 -30.57 18.01 -28.13
C PHE A 486 -31.22 17.81 -26.74
N GLY A 487 -32.49 18.18 -26.57
CA GLY A 487 -33.20 17.96 -25.30
C GLY A 487 -32.69 18.83 -24.15
N LYS A 488 -32.44 18.25 -22.97
CA LYS A 488 -32.16 18.96 -21.70
C LYS A 488 -30.68 19.31 -21.45
N ILE A 489 -29.77 18.95 -22.34
CA ILE A 489 -28.33 19.16 -22.16
C ILE A 489 -27.94 20.45 -22.87
N GLU A 490 -27.40 21.42 -22.13
CA GLU A 490 -26.79 22.63 -22.71
C GLU A 490 -25.44 22.22 -23.32
N LEU A 491 -25.41 22.07 -24.64
CA LEU A 491 -24.17 21.88 -25.42
C LEU A 491 -23.72 23.25 -25.95
N ASP A 492 -22.45 23.58 -25.76
CA ASP A 492 -21.85 24.71 -26.46
C ASP A 492 -21.69 24.33 -27.93
N MET A 493 -22.10 25.24 -28.81
CA MET A 493 -22.16 25.00 -30.25
C MET A 493 -20.78 24.85 -30.88
N ASP A 494 -19.79 25.59 -30.39
CA ASP A 494 -18.44 25.54 -30.93
C ASP A 494 -17.75 24.25 -30.45
N ASP A 495 -17.92 23.92 -29.18
CA ASP A 495 -17.40 22.66 -28.61
C ASP A 495 -18.01 21.42 -29.30
N ALA A 496 -19.31 21.44 -29.59
CA ALA A 496 -20.00 20.33 -30.24
C ALA A 496 -19.54 20.08 -31.69
N VAL A 497 -19.26 21.15 -32.43
CA VAL A 497 -18.77 21.04 -33.82
C VAL A 497 -17.35 20.49 -33.81
N GLU A 498 -16.48 21.03 -32.94
CA GLU A 498 -15.09 20.59 -32.82
C GLU A 498 -15.00 19.12 -32.41
N GLU A 499 -15.83 18.69 -31.45
CA GLU A 499 -15.87 17.33 -30.94
C GLU A 499 -16.34 16.31 -31.99
N LEU A 500 -17.34 16.68 -32.81
CA LEU A 500 -17.80 15.84 -33.92
C LEU A 500 -16.79 15.81 -35.08
N MET A 501 -16.11 16.94 -35.33
CA MET A 501 -15.05 17.02 -36.33
C MET A 501 -13.91 16.06 -36.00
N ASN A 502 -13.44 16.08 -34.75
CA ASN A 502 -12.37 15.20 -34.28
C ASN A 502 -12.71 13.69 -34.35
N GLU A 503 -13.99 13.33 -34.32
CA GLU A 503 -14.42 11.93 -34.41
C GLU A 503 -14.58 11.45 -35.86
N LEU A 504 -14.97 12.33 -36.78
CA LEU A 504 -15.23 11.99 -38.18
C LEU A 504 -14.01 12.19 -39.08
N ASP A 505 -13.24 13.27 -38.88
CA ASP A 505 -12.02 13.58 -39.62
C ASP A 505 -10.89 12.63 -39.18
N THR A 506 -10.66 11.59 -39.97
CA THR A 506 -9.69 10.53 -39.62
C THR A 506 -8.27 10.91 -40.08
N ASN A 507 -8.17 11.75 -41.10
CA ASN A 507 -6.91 12.12 -41.73
C ASN A 507 -6.30 13.42 -41.15
N GLY A 508 -7.10 14.21 -40.43
CA GLY A 508 -6.72 15.43 -39.72
C GLY A 508 -6.56 16.66 -40.62
N ASP A 509 -7.24 16.72 -41.76
CA ASP A 509 -7.19 17.85 -42.70
C ASP A 509 -8.23 18.94 -42.41
N HIS A 510 -8.98 18.81 -41.32
CA HIS A 510 -10.06 19.70 -40.90
C HIS A 510 -11.19 19.80 -41.93
N MET A 511 -11.37 18.77 -42.76
CA MET A 511 -12.51 18.56 -43.63
C MET A 511 -12.99 17.12 -43.41
N ILE A 512 -14.27 16.83 -43.67
CA ILE A 512 -14.76 15.44 -43.62
C ILE A 512 -15.11 15.02 -45.03
N ASP A 513 -14.38 14.05 -45.56
CA ASP A 513 -14.71 13.46 -46.86
C ASP A 513 -15.85 12.43 -46.75
N LYS A 514 -16.32 11.96 -47.91
CA LYS A 514 -17.46 11.04 -47.98
C LYS A 514 -17.15 9.69 -47.35
N GLU A 515 -15.94 9.19 -47.52
CA GLU A 515 -15.48 7.93 -46.95
C GLU A 515 -15.37 8.01 -45.42
N GLU A 516 -14.81 9.10 -44.89
CA GLU A 516 -14.69 9.42 -43.47
C GLU A 516 -16.06 9.53 -42.81
N PHE A 517 -16.97 10.29 -43.41
CA PHE A 517 -18.33 10.44 -42.93
C PHE A 517 -19.08 9.10 -42.89
N ILE A 518 -19.01 8.31 -43.98
CA ILE A 518 -19.65 7.00 -44.03
C ILE A 518 -19.02 6.05 -43.02
N SER A 519 -17.69 6.04 -42.90
CA SER A 519 -16.98 5.17 -41.95
C SER A 519 -17.34 5.50 -40.51
N GLY A 520 -17.35 6.79 -40.14
CA GLY A 520 -17.67 7.25 -38.79
C GLY A 520 -19.09 6.86 -38.37
N PHE A 521 -20.09 7.15 -39.19
CA PHE A 521 -21.48 6.77 -38.89
C PHE A 521 -21.73 5.26 -38.98
N THR A 522 -21.03 4.54 -39.86
CA THR A 522 -21.12 3.07 -39.94
C THR A 522 -20.58 2.43 -38.66
N LYS A 523 -19.38 2.85 -38.20
CA LYS A 523 -18.80 2.41 -36.93
C LYS A 523 -19.72 2.73 -35.76
N PHE A 524 -20.32 3.92 -35.76
CA PHE A 524 -21.27 4.33 -34.73
C PHE A 524 -22.52 3.43 -34.70
N VAL A 525 -23.11 3.14 -35.86
CA VAL A 525 -24.31 2.28 -35.95
C VAL A 525 -23.99 0.82 -35.59
N GLU A 526 -22.81 0.32 -35.96
CA GLU A 526 -22.33 -1.03 -35.59
C GLU A 526 -22.02 -1.16 -34.10
N ALA A 527 -21.47 -0.11 -33.46
CA ALA A 527 -21.16 -0.09 -32.04
C ALA A 527 -22.40 -0.09 -31.13
N ASN A 528 -23.59 0.22 -31.65
CA ASN A 528 -24.85 0.30 -30.90
C ASN A 528 -25.79 -0.92 -31.12
N HIS A 529 -25.28 -2.13 -31.44
CA HIS A 529 -26.09 -3.35 -31.65
C HIS A 529 -25.69 -4.55 -30.76
N PRO A 530 -26.64 -5.37 -30.25
CA PRO A 530 -26.36 -6.64 -29.58
C PRO A 530 -26.18 -7.81 -30.59
N THR A 531 -24.98 -8.40 -30.60
CA THR A 531 -24.56 -9.75 -31.11
C THR A 531 -24.85 -10.24 -32.54
N THR A 532 -23.77 -10.52 -33.30
CA THR A 532 -23.33 -11.84 -33.86
C THR A 532 -22.61 -11.69 -35.23
N GLY A 533 -21.35 -12.16 -35.32
CA GLY A 533 -20.65 -12.41 -36.59
C GLY A 533 -19.64 -11.34 -37.00
N PHE A 534 -18.34 -11.61 -36.79
CA PHE A 534 -17.25 -10.87 -37.44
C PHE A 534 -17.23 -11.16 -38.95
N PRO A 535 -17.03 -10.14 -39.82
CA PRO A 535 -16.67 -10.37 -41.22
C PRO A 535 -15.26 -10.97 -41.32
N ASP A 536 -15.10 -11.88 -42.26
CA ASP A 536 -13.95 -12.75 -42.48
C ASP A 536 -12.61 -12.03 -42.59
N THR A 537 -11.61 -12.57 -41.88
CA THR A 537 -10.19 -12.35 -42.16
C THR A 537 -9.73 -13.30 -43.27
N PRO A 538 -8.90 -12.87 -44.25
CA PRO A 538 -8.38 -13.78 -45.25
C PRO A 538 -7.37 -14.76 -44.65
N HIS A 539 -7.73 -16.04 -44.73
CA HIS A 539 -6.88 -17.24 -44.79
C HIS A 539 -5.87 -17.52 -43.67
N VAL A 540 -6.42 -18.24 -42.70
CA VAL A 540 -5.84 -19.37 -41.95
C VAL A 540 -4.79 -20.17 -42.74
N LYS A 541 -3.62 -20.36 -42.13
CA LYS A 541 -2.94 -21.67 -42.13
C LYS A 541 -3.02 -22.25 -40.73
N THR A 542 -3.83 -23.29 -40.57
CA THR A 542 -3.65 -24.32 -39.55
C THR A 542 -3.51 -25.64 -40.31
N PRO A 543 -2.74 -26.61 -39.80
CA PRO A 543 -3.35 -27.55 -38.86
C PRO A 543 -2.45 -27.94 -37.67
N ARG A 544 -3.09 -28.02 -36.50
CA ARG A 544 -3.02 -29.15 -35.56
C ARG A 544 -1.67 -29.89 -35.46
N GLU A 545 -0.80 -29.45 -34.55
CA GLU A 545 0.04 -30.33 -33.71
C GLU A 545 0.80 -29.53 -32.64
N LYS A 546 0.09 -28.80 -31.76
CA LYS A 546 0.59 -28.36 -30.44
C LYS A 546 -0.55 -28.28 -29.43
N VAL A 547 -1.43 -29.28 -29.42
CA VAL A 547 -2.37 -29.49 -28.31
C VAL A 547 -1.67 -30.35 -27.27
N LYS A 548 -0.71 -29.72 -26.57
CA LYS A 548 -0.11 -30.21 -25.31
C LYS A 548 0.74 -29.17 -24.56
N GLU A 549 0.69 -27.88 -24.91
CA GLU A 549 1.63 -26.90 -24.33
C GLU A 549 1.01 -25.53 -23.99
N VAL A 550 -0.30 -25.45 -23.72
CA VAL A 550 -0.95 -24.17 -23.31
C VAL A 550 -1.82 -24.35 -22.06
N GLU A 551 -1.35 -25.14 -21.11
CA GLU A 551 -1.98 -25.33 -19.79
C GLU A 551 -1.18 -24.71 -18.63
N GLU A 552 -0.20 -23.85 -18.90
CA GLU A 552 0.55 -23.11 -17.87
C GLU A 552 0.54 -21.59 -18.14
N GLY A 553 -0.63 -20.98 -17.95
CA GLY A 553 -0.83 -19.53 -18.01
C GLY A 553 -0.65 -18.81 -16.67
N ALA A 554 0.21 -19.32 -15.78
CA ALA A 554 0.57 -18.68 -14.51
C ALA A 554 2.09 -18.75 -14.31
N ILE A 555 2.72 -17.57 -14.39
CA ILE A 555 4.18 -17.34 -14.35
C ILE A 555 4.89 -17.77 -15.64
N GLU A 556 5.24 -16.79 -16.47
CA GLU A 556 6.24 -16.94 -17.53
C GLU A 556 7.56 -17.42 -16.89
N ASN A 557 7.88 -18.70 -17.05
CA ASN A 557 9.02 -19.43 -16.46
C ASN A 557 9.14 -19.31 -14.93
N LYS A 558 8.70 -20.34 -14.17
CA LYS A 558 8.91 -20.43 -12.70
C LYS A 558 10.36 -20.18 -12.28
N THR A 559 11.33 -20.59 -13.10
CA THR A 559 12.77 -20.32 -12.94
C THR A 559 13.13 -18.84 -13.10
N LYS A 560 12.53 -18.12 -14.06
CA LYS A 560 12.73 -16.68 -14.26
C LYS A 560 12.11 -15.87 -13.12
N ALA A 561 10.91 -16.26 -12.66
CA ALA A 561 10.27 -15.64 -11.50
C ALA A 561 11.03 -15.94 -10.21
N GLY A 562 11.54 -17.17 -10.03
CA GLY A 562 12.40 -17.54 -8.90
C GLY A 562 13.71 -16.77 -8.90
N CYS A 563 14.35 -16.60 -10.06
CA CYS A 563 15.54 -15.77 -10.22
C CYS A 563 15.25 -14.30 -9.88
N LYS A 564 14.13 -13.75 -10.36
CA LYS A 564 13.70 -12.38 -10.02
C LYS A 564 13.45 -12.22 -8.52
N ALA A 565 12.74 -13.17 -7.90
CA ALA A 565 12.48 -13.17 -6.47
C ALA A 565 13.79 -13.22 -5.67
N GLY A 566 14.70 -14.11 -6.05
CA GLY A 566 16.03 -14.22 -5.44
C GLY A 566 16.86 -12.94 -5.58
N LEU A 567 16.86 -12.30 -6.76
CA LEU A 567 17.60 -11.05 -6.99
C LEU A 567 17.03 -9.90 -6.16
N LEU A 568 15.71 -9.77 -6.06
CA LEU A 568 15.05 -8.76 -5.23
C LEU A 568 15.38 -8.96 -3.74
N LEU A 569 15.34 -10.21 -3.25
CA LEU A 569 15.72 -10.52 -1.88
C LEU A 569 17.20 -10.20 -1.61
N VAL A 570 18.11 -10.63 -2.48
CA VAL A 570 19.54 -10.35 -2.33
C VAL A 570 19.81 -8.85 -2.34
N LEU A 571 19.21 -8.11 -3.28
CA LEU A 571 19.35 -6.66 -3.35
C LEU A 571 18.83 -5.98 -2.07
N GLY A 572 17.61 -6.33 -1.63
CA GLY A 572 17.01 -5.76 -0.42
C GLY A 572 17.83 -6.07 0.85
N ILE A 573 18.26 -7.32 1.03
CA ILE A 573 19.11 -7.73 2.16
C ILE A 573 20.46 -7.02 2.13
N SER A 574 21.05 -6.82 0.95
CA SER A 574 22.32 -6.10 0.79
C SER A 574 22.17 -4.64 1.19
N VAL A 575 21.11 -3.96 0.74
CA VAL A 575 20.81 -2.57 1.13
C VAL A 575 20.62 -2.46 2.65
N LEU A 576 19.80 -3.34 3.25
CA LEU A 576 19.57 -3.37 4.69
C LEU A 576 20.86 -3.60 5.48
N SER A 577 21.71 -4.52 5.03
CA SER A 577 22.96 -4.86 5.72
C SER A 577 24.00 -3.74 5.63
N LEU A 578 24.13 -3.10 4.46
CA LEU A 578 25.08 -2.02 4.22
C LEU A 578 24.69 -0.71 4.92
N LEU A 579 23.39 -0.43 5.03
CA LEU A 579 22.88 0.83 5.60
C LEU A 579 22.48 0.75 7.07
N ALA A 580 22.41 -0.44 7.66
CA ALA A 580 22.12 -0.60 9.08
C ALA A 580 23.18 0.07 9.98
N GLU A 581 24.47 -0.13 9.68
CA GLU A 581 25.55 0.44 10.49
C GLU A 581 25.59 1.98 10.41
N PRO A 582 25.54 2.61 9.22
CA PRO A 582 25.43 4.07 9.09
C PRO A 582 24.21 4.67 9.76
N LEU A 583 23.06 4.01 9.68
CA LEU A 583 21.87 4.49 10.39
C LEU A 583 22.11 4.54 11.90
N ILE A 584 22.66 3.46 12.48
CA ILE A 584 22.89 3.38 13.92
C ILE A 584 23.87 4.46 14.37
N GLU A 585 24.95 4.67 13.61
CA GLU A 585 25.97 5.67 13.94
C GLU A 585 25.39 7.08 13.96
N VAL A 586 24.63 7.47 12.92
CA VAL A 586 23.99 8.78 12.89
C VAL A 586 22.93 8.93 14.00
N VAL A 587 22.21 7.87 14.35
CA VAL A 587 21.29 7.89 15.50
C VAL A 587 22.04 8.14 16.80
N GLN A 588 23.22 7.55 17.00
CA GLN A 588 24.08 7.82 18.17
C GLN A 588 24.58 9.27 18.17
N ASP A 589 25.07 9.78 17.05
CA ASP A 589 25.55 11.16 16.94
C ASP A 589 24.44 12.18 17.21
N PHE A 590 23.25 11.93 16.67
CA PHE A 590 22.05 12.71 16.99
C PHE A 590 21.75 12.64 18.49
N SER A 591 21.77 11.44 19.07
CA SER A 591 21.49 11.20 20.49
C SER A 591 22.45 11.95 21.41
N ASN A 592 23.74 11.92 21.09
CA ASN A 592 24.80 12.62 21.80
C ASN A 592 24.60 14.14 21.69
N SER A 593 24.25 14.64 20.51
CA SER A 593 23.97 16.06 20.27
C SER A 593 22.79 16.59 21.10
N VAL A 594 21.75 15.77 21.34
CA VAL A 594 20.58 16.16 22.15
C VAL A 594 20.68 15.76 23.63
N ASN A 595 21.77 15.11 24.05
CA ASN A 595 21.97 14.55 25.39
C ASN A 595 20.82 13.59 25.82
N LEU A 596 20.37 12.73 24.90
CA LEU A 596 19.45 11.64 25.20
C LEU A 596 20.18 10.30 25.01
N PRO A 597 19.76 9.22 25.70
CA PRO A 597 20.23 7.87 25.37
C PRO A 597 19.72 7.42 23.99
N SER A 598 20.57 6.74 23.21
CA SER A 598 20.28 6.32 21.83
C SER A 598 19.02 5.47 21.72
N PHE A 599 18.71 4.70 22.76
CA PHE A 599 17.45 3.96 22.92
C PHE A 599 16.21 4.83 22.67
N PHE A 600 16.12 6.04 23.23
CA PHE A 600 14.91 6.87 23.11
C PHE A 600 14.73 7.40 21.69
N VAL A 601 15.84 7.80 21.05
CA VAL A 601 15.84 8.24 19.65
C VAL A 601 15.42 7.09 18.76
N SER A 602 16.04 5.91 18.93
CA SER A 602 15.74 4.76 18.08
C SER A 602 14.37 4.16 18.33
N PHE A 603 13.84 4.23 19.55
CA PHE A 603 12.48 3.80 19.90
C PHE A 603 11.40 4.59 19.18
N VAL A 604 11.66 5.88 18.89
CA VAL A 604 10.70 6.76 18.23
C VAL A 604 10.91 6.80 16.72
N LEU A 605 12.14 7.05 16.26
CA LEU A 605 12.42 7.32 14.84
C LEU A 605 12.41 6.04 14.01
N LEU A 606 13.22 5.05 14.39
CA LEU A 606 13.44 3.88 13.53
C LEU A 606 12.16 3.06 13.25
N PRO A 607 11.27 2.80 14.22
CA PRO A 607 10.00 2.13 13.99
C PRO A 607 9.09 2.85 13.00
N VAL A 608 9.11 4.18 12.95
CA VAL A 608 8.24 4.94 12.03
C VAL A 608 8.59 4.59 10.59
N ALA A 609 9.88 4.46 10.27
CA ALA A 609 10.34 4.07 8.95
C ALA A 609 10.11 2.58 8.66
N THR A 610 10.62 1.70 9.53
CA THR A 610 10.62 0.23 9.36
C THR A 610 9.23 -0.40 9.46
N ASN A 611 8.25 0.30 10.04
CA ASN A 611 6.87 -0.18 10.12
C ASN A 611 5.88 0.74 9.37
N SER A 612 6.35 1.78 8.66
CA SER A 612 5.50 2.72 7.92
C SER A 612 4.53 2.01 6.96
N ARG A 613 5.03 1.08 6.14
CA ARG A 613 4.22 0.33 5.16
C ARG A 613 3.12 -0.46 5.85
N ARG A 614 3.47 -1.23 6.89
CA ARG A 614 2.51 -2.05 7.65
C ARG A 614 1.47 -1.18 8.33
N ALA A 615 1.90 -0.09 8.98
CA ALA A 615 1.03 0.86 9.64
C ALA A 615 0.03 1.50 8.65
N VAL A 616 0.51 2.00 7.51
CA VAL A 616 -0.36 2.62 6.48
C VAL A 616 -1.31 1.60 5.89
N SER A 617 -0.83 0.40 5.55
CA SER A 617 -1.64 -0.72 5.04
C SER A 617 -2.79 -1.04 6.00
N ALA A 618 -2.47 -1.24 7.29
CA ALA A 618 -3.43 -1.53 8.33
C ALA A 618 -4.47 -0.40 8.51
N ILE A 619 -4.03 0.85 8.58
CA ILE A 619 -4.92 2.01 8.74
C ILE A 619 -5.87 2.16 7.55
N VAL A 620 -5.35 2.01 6.32
CA VAL A 620 -6.16 2.08 5.10
C VAL A 620 -7.17 0.94 5.05
N SER A 621 -6.76 -0.29 5.37
CA SER A 621 -7.64 -1.45 5.45
C SER A 621 -8.76 -1.24 6.47
N ALA A 622 -8.41 -0.86 7.71
CA ALA A 622 -9.39 -0.56 8.76
C ALA A 622 -10.37 0.57 8.35
N SER A 623 -9.90 1.58 7.62
CA SER A 623 -10.75 2.71 7.18
C SER A 623 -11.87 2.31 6.20
N ARG A 624 -11.81 1.11 5.60
CA ARG A 624 -12.89 0.57 4.76
C ARG A 624 -14.12 0.16 5.56
N LYS A 625 -14.02 0.10 6.90
CA LYS A 625 -15.12 -0.22 7.83
C LYS A 625 -15.82 -1.55 7.57
N ASN A 626 -15.18 -2.47 6.86
CA ASN A 626 -15.69 -3.83 6.66
C ASN A 626 -15.23 -4.71 7.86
N PRO A 627 -16.16 -5.39 8.56
CA PRO A 627 -15.84 -6.18 9.76
C PRO A 627 -14.83 -7.31 9.49
N ARG A 628 -14.86 -7.94 8.31
CA ARG A 628 -13.90 -8.99 7.92
C ARG A 628 -12.50 -8.40 7.77
N THR A 629 -12.37 -7.36 6.94
CA THR A 629 -11.09 -6.66 6.71
C THR A 629 -10.51 -6.05 7.99
N THR A 630 -11.37 -5.55 8.87
CA THR A 630 -10.95 -5.02 10.18
C THR A 630 -10.38 -6.14 11.04
N SER A 631 -11.08 -7.27 11.15
CA SER A 631 -10.59 -8.44 11.89
C SER A 631 -9.26 -8.97 11.33
N LEU A 632 -9.13 -9.05 10.00
CA LEU A 632 -7.88 -9.42 9.33
C LEU A 632 -6.74 -8.47 9.70
N THR A 633 -7.01 -7.16 9.68
CA THR A 633 -6.02 -6.12 10.03
C THR A 633 -5.48 -6.28 11.45
N PHE A 634 -6.36 -6.55 12.43
CA PHE A 634 -5.91 -6.77 13.82
C PHE A 634 -5.13 -8.08 13.97
N SER A 635 -5.55 -9.16 13.29
CA SER A 635 -4.77 -10.40 13.22
C SER A 635 -3.36 -10.16 12.64
N GLU A 636 -3.24 -9.32 11.60
CA GLU A 636 -1.94 -8.97 11.01
C GLU A 636 -1.06 -8.20 11.99
N ILE A 637 -1.61 -7.21 12.70
CA ILE A 637 -0.88 -6.47 13.75
C ILE A 637 -0.35 -7.43 14.81
N TYR A 638 -1.19 -8.32 15.36
CA TYR A 638 -0.76 -9.27 16.40
C TYR A 638 0.28 -10.28 15.88
N GLY A 639 0.12 -10.75 14.65
CA GLY A 639 1.11 -11.63 14.01
C GLY A 639 2.45 -10.93 13.78
N SER A 640 2.43 -9.66 13.35
CA SER A 640 3.64 -8.85 13.18
C SER A 640 4.36 -8.66 14.51
N VAL A 641 3.63 -8.34 15.58
CA VAL A 641 4.21 -8.18 16.92
C VAL A 641 4.83 -9.48 17.42
N PHE A 642 4.15 -10.62 17.23
CA PHE A 642 4.70 -11.93 17.58
C PHE A 642 6.04 -12.18 16.85
N MET A 643 6.07 -11.97 15.54
CA MET A 643 7.27 -12.22 14.73
C MET A 643 8.42 -11.27 15.09
N ASN A 644 8.14 -9.97 15.24
CA ASN A 644 9.14 -8.98 15.63
C ASN A 644 9.75 -9.33 16.99
N ASN A 645 8.91 -9.64 17.98
CA ASN A 645 9.34 -10.03 19.31
C ASN A 645 10.23 -11.28 19.31
N VAL A 646 9.79 -12.36 18.65
CA VAL A 646 10.51 -13.65 18.69
C VAL A 646 11.80 -13.58 17.87
N LEU A 647 11.75 -13.08 16.63
CA LEU A 647 12.96 -12.99 15.79
C LEU A 647 13.94 -11.94 16.32
N GLY A 648 13.45 -10.80 16.79
CA GLY A 648 14.27 -9.76 17.40
C GLY A 648 14.98 -10.27 18.65
N LEU A 649 14.28 -10.99 19.53
CA LEU A 649 14.91 -11.58 20.71
C LEU A 649 15.90 -12.70 20.35
N ILE A 650 15.60 -13.54 19.36
CA ILE A 650 16.57 -14.54 18.86
C ILE A 650 17.84 -13.84 18.36
N ALA A 651 17.70 -12.77 17.58
CA ALA A 651 18.83 -12.00 17.07
C ALA A 651 19.64 -11.36 18.22
N LEU A 652 18.97 -10.75 19.21
CA LEU A 652 19.61 -10.17 20.40
C LEU A 652 20.39 -11.22 21.20
N LEU A 653 19.73 -12.32 21.58
CA LEU A 653 20.33 -13.36 22.42
C LEU A 653 21.46 -14.07 21.70
N SER A 654 21.33 -14.30 20.39
CA SER A 654 22.41 -14.88 19.57
C SER A 654 23.63 -13.96 19.55
N LEU A 655 23.43 -12.65 19.46
CA LEU A 655 24.49 -11.65 19.44
C LEU A 655 25.18 -11.52 20.80
N VAL A 656 24.39 -11.40 21.88
CA VAL A 656 24.90 -11.35 23.27
C VAL A 656 25.72 -12.60 23.59
N TYR A 657 25.24 -13.78 23.20
CA TYR A 657 25.96 -15.04 23.40
C TYR A 657 27.24 -15.13 22.55
N ALA A 658 27.17 -14.82 21.25
CA ALA A 658 28.30 -14.98 20.34
C ALA A 658 29.44 -13.98 20.58
N ARG A 659 29.12 -12.77 21.05
CA ARG A 659 30.10 -11.70 21.33
C ARG A 659 30.46 -11.57 22.81
N ASP A 660 29.83 -12.37 23.67
CA ASP A 660 30.02 -12.34 25.12
C ASP A 660 29.84 -10.91 25.68
N LEU A 661 28.70 -10.31 25.33
CA LEU A 661 28.28 -8.97 25.77
C LEU A 661 27.61 -9.04 27.14
N GLU A 662 27.67 -7.96 27.91
CA GLU A 662 26.91 -7.86 29.15
C GLU A 662 25.43 -7.59 28.86
N TRP A 663 24.54 -8.22 29.65
CA TRP A 663 23.10 -7.97 29.56
C TRP A 663 22.74 -6.75 30.40
N ASN A 664 22.50 -5.62 29.73
CA ASN A 664 22.13 -4.33 30.35
C ASN A 664 20.84 -3.74 29.72
N PHE A 665 19.95 -4.61 29.23
CA PHE A 665 18.76 -4.25 28.45
C PHE A 665 17.44 -4.59 29.17
N SER A 666 17.49 -4.83 30.50
CA SER A 666 16.35 -5.35 31.24
C SER A 666 15.17 -4.39 31.27
N ALA A 667 15.39 -3.07 31.40
CA ALA A 667 14.29 -2.10 31.40
C ALA A 667 13.58 -2.01 30.04
N GLU A 668 14.36 -2.02 28.96
CA GLU A 668 13.92 -1.93 27.58
C GLU A 668 13.12 -3.17 27.16
N VAL A 669 13.54 -4.35 27.61
CA VAL A 669 12.81 -5.59 27.36
C VAL A 669 11.55 -5.70 28.23
N LEU A 670 11.58 -5.15 29.45
CA LEU A 670 10.43 -5.18 30.36
C LEU A 670 9.24 -4.39 29.79
N ILE A 671 9.47 -3.28 29.09
CA ILE A 671 8.36 -2.55 28.47
C ILE A 671 7.66 -3.34 27.35
N ILE A 672 8.40 -4.14 26.59
CA ILE A 672 7.81 -5.04 25.57
C ILE A 672 6.86 -6.01 26.27
N LEU A 673 7.34 -6.64 27.34
CA LEU A 673 6.56 -7.57 28.15
C LEU A 673 5.27 -6.92 28.67
N VAL A 674 5.37 -5.72 29.27
CA VAL A 674 4.22 -5.02 29.87
C VAL A 674 3.20 -4.62 28.81
N ILE A 675 3.62 -4.01 27.70
CA ILE A 675 2.71 -3.57 26.64
C ILE A 675 2.04 -4.77 25.95
N CYS A 676 2.81 -5.82 25.62
CA CYS A 676 2.25 -7.04 25.06
C CYS A 676 1.26 -7.73 26.01
N LEU A 677 1.53 -7.74 27.32
CA LEU A 677 0.62 -8.32 28.31
C LEU A 677 -0.67 -7.51 28.42
N ILE A 678 -0.59 -6.19 28.57
CA ILE A 678 -1.78 -5.32 28.71
C ILE A 678 -2.65 -5.40 27.46
N MET A 679 -2.07 -5.15 26.29
CA MET A 679 -2.81 -5.14 25.03
C MET A 679 -3.27 -6.54 24.66
N GLY A 680 -2.41 -7.55 24.82
CA GLY A 680 -2.75 -8.94 24.56
C GLY A 680 -3.92 -9.43 25.41
N LEU A 681 -3.90 -9.21 26.73
CA LEU A 681 -5.03 -9.60 27.60
C LEU A 681 -6.31 -8.86 27.20
N LEU A 682 -6.21 -7.56 26.88
CA LEU A 682 -7.35 -6.77 26.44
C LEU A 682 -7.99 -7.33 25.16
N SER A 683 -7.19 -7.75 24.19
CA SER A 683 -7.68 -8.31 22.91
C SER A 683 -7.96 -9.80 22.93
N SER A 684 -7.47 -10.56 23.90
CA SER A 684 -7.70 -12.01 23.99
C SER A 684 -9.06 -12.40 24.60
N PHE A 685 -9.65 -11.51 25.40
CA PHE A 685 -10.93 -11.73 26.08
C PHE A 685 -12.07 -10.85 25.56
N ARG A 686 -11.80 -9.94 24.62
CA ARG A 686 -12.81 -9.04 24.05
C ARG A 686 -12.74 -9.05 22.53
N THR A 687 -13.91 -9.10 21.93
CA THR A 687 -14.12 -8.95 20.48
C THR A 687 -14.71 -7.59 20.11
N LYS A 688 -15.07 -6.77 21.11
CA LYS A 688 -15.65 -5.43 20.92
C LYS A 688 -14.71 -4.39 21.50
N PHE A 689 -14.22 -3.49 20.66
CA PHE A 689 -13.33 -2.40 21.06
C PHE A 689 -13.99 -1.04 20.84
N PRO A 690 -14.65 -0.49 21.87
CA PRO A 690 -15.16 0.88 21.84
C PRO A 690 -14.02 1.90 21.75
N ILE A 691 -14.32 3.11 21.25
CA ILE A 691 -13.32 4.14 20.96
C ILE A 691 -12.46 4.50 22.19
N TRP A 692 -12.97 4.49 23.42
CA TRP A 692 -12.13 4.84 24.58
C TRP A 692 -10.92 3.92 24.77
N ILE A 693 -10.97 2.68 24.28
CA ILE A 693 -9.81 1.77 24.36
C ILE A 693 -8.66 2.29 23.49
N SER A 694 -8.95 2.96 22.36
CA SER A 694 -7.91 3.60 21.55
C SER A 694 -7.18 4.73 22.31
N LEU A 695 -7.87 5.43 23.22
CA LEU A 695 -7.24 6.45 24.07
C LEU A 695 -6.26 5.83 25.06
N ILE A 696 -6.60 4.67 25.61
CA ILE A 696 -5.69 3.89 26.47
C ILE A 696 -4.48 3.43 25.67
N ALA A 697 -4.71 2.87 24.47
CA ALA A 697 -3.63 2.44 23.59
C ALA A 697 -2.67 3.61 23.28
N TYR A 698 -3.18 4.79 22.91
CA TYR A 698 -2.32 5.96 22.69
C TYR A 698 -1.56 6.42 23.94
N LEU A 699 -2.18 6.37 25.12
CA LEU A 699 -1.52 6.77 26.37
C LEU A 699 -0.37 5.82 26.75
N LEU A 700 -0.47 4.53 26.38
CA LEU A 700 0.57 3.54 26.64
C LEU A 700 1.89 3.83 25.90
N TYR A 701 1.87 4.54 24.77
CA TYR A 701 3.10 4.89 24.03
C TYR A 701 4.03 5.81 24.84
N PRO A 702 3.64 7.04 25.23
CA PRO A 702 4.50 7.89 26.06
C PRO A 702 4.71 7.31 27.47
N LEU A 703 3.77 6.53 27.99
CA LEU A 703 3.94 5.85 29.29
C LEU A 703 5.07 4.81 29.23
N SER A 704 5.26 4.13 28.10
CA SER A 704 6.36 3.17 27.93
C SER A 704 7.73 3.86 27.99
N LEU A 705 7.89 5.02 27.34
CA LEU A 705 9.11 5.83 27.41
C LEU A 705 9.37 6.34 28.83
N LEU A 706 8.32 6.84 29.50
CA LEU A 706 8.40 7.26 30.90
C LEU A 706 8.81 6.09 31.81
N MET A 707 8.28 4.89 31.56
CA MET A 707 8.61 3.69 32.32
C MET A 707 10.09 3.32 32.18
N VAL A 708 10.66 3.31 30.96
CA VAL A 708 12.10 3.08 30.76
C VAL A 708 12.93 4.15 31.47
N TYR A 709 12.54 5.43 31.34
CA TYR A 709 13.25 6.52 32.01
C TYR A 709 13.30 6.34 33.53
N ILE A 710 12.18 5.97 34.16
CA ILE A 710 12.11 5.71 35.61
C ILE A 710 12.93 4.46 35.98
N LEU A 711 12.80 3.37 35.23
CA LEU A 711 13.52 2.12 35.50
C LEU A 711 15.03 2.32 35.44
N ASN A 712 15.54 3.02 34.43
CA ASN A 712 16.97 3.27 34.27
C ASN A 712 17.47 4.34 35.24
N SER A 713 16.80 5.49 35.33
CA SER A 713 17.32 6.65 36.09
C SER A 713 17.10 6.55 37.59
N VAL A 714 15.99 5.94 38.02
CA VAL A 714 15.61 5.88 39.44
C VAL A 714 15.92 4.50 40.03
N LEU A 715 15.53 3.43 39.33
CA LEU A 715 15.61 2.07 39.85
C LEU A 715 16.90 1.33 39.46
N LYS A 716 17.69 1.89 38.52
CA LYS A 716 18.93 1.29 37.99
C LYS A 716 18.72 -0.17 37.54
N TRP A 717 17.61 -0.41 36.86
CA TRP A 717 17.18 -1.72 36.40
C TRP A 717 17.84 -2.04 35.05
N HIS A 718 19.05 -2.60 35.08
CA HIS A 718 19.85 -2.90 33.87
C HIS A 718 19.80 -4.39 33.50
#